data_AF-A0A9E6PLR9-F1
#
_entry.id   AF-A0A9E6PLR9-F1
#
_cell.length_a   1.000
_cell.length_b   1.000
_cell.length_c   1.000
_cell.angle_alpha   90.00
_cell.angle_beta   90.00
_cell.angle_gamma   90.00
#
_symmetry.space_group_name_H-M   'P 1'
#
loop_
_entity.id
_entity.type
_entity.pdbx_description
1 polymer ?
#
loop_
_entity_poly.entity_id
_entity_poly.type
_entity_poly.pdbx_seq_one_letter_code
_entity_poly.pdbx_strand_id
1 'polypeptide(L)'
;MTAFTVTAAVSESDQAQQVFNLGDCLATRPSLESAAADLVQAMLDDPFPGFEKQLRNAAFINLTVSPSGDGPAAYQVIPLSQRLIDCWLGHAAPVHPQGSYLALDPGGKYPSMLGLRIDRVEQLISEWAPALLEAYKQSLVDFWSSPALSRQMLPQAWRSSSAQGVSPWQRLSDFIVAQLRKASTVLTGDELDTVEAVLDYPDSQTRRLTLGEDCTKACITLVDTGIRDPEPLFQQALALTRRVGEQQIVLLYTLLGGIKAFDSIDALETALGWTLSDSAPSLGDYSPDNHVFDALAAALLMRQLESIRAIRPGDYSDRVALDQRLHELTGPQALLGAFRSGHEAQLLKLHDLLPDWLRQASTVDRALYGRYVSRLSEVHRLREGEAFLDGIPRILEFAERALAKSLAKLNPKAEGVSVAHIRVTLTRVDNSPLEATDPGFIPFLDLRTASSTRNYTDMALENLEAFPLSAIPQIHYDKPAADGAPASAPEWMTYELLRAAVNDADIGGNYPALLKRNLQRYTVERARQKELFTLYMQVLLPMLALELRLTQRLTERARLYVGAVMGMDARVPVVSGLSIVVRPLALLAHPGAAADHVLNHFVIGPRMIDRGPQVLLRPGAEQPLLEFASLAHLLAAIQAEEALQQSILAGLDEHSRRIYDRGGFLEPHLTRVILSDWDLPEIPEPPTLDTTILSEPITEALFVASVEVLVRHAETISVSNAEARHKRLTDLGWALFGLLIPWAPTALAGLGLIVQLLPSLKALADHNTPSPWAAFADVLLNLAAVLVYHRRLWLGQSPVAGFADTLVKPAAGGSRGLLAYIWSRRGRGLTATERERLDQFRLAAKAPSDLLLIETGERRGLYQRGGLFYASIDGEWFHVLHTLDGLRIADAAHPARLGPWVTRSASGAWQLDRGPLLLGGAGELSVRGRKKLKSLEFQARQLLDSLSGRLAGGEKNLLTVHGPADIEDLLKQDAALFSDLSLKLQELTQGMAEYPEALLGKLDGAAQLLRAQGVRLRIQRVKLDPPSVMGVSYLKSQKQITIRPLGPRKDISGGKGRDFLQEYEIADLQRAPLWYAHFHYPSLDTAKASFTAAHLKTPGQRFQGIRFQMAQEQSGQRVDRIHRPRIDAKSADELFLSLTR
;
A
#
# COMPACT_ATOMS: atom_id res chain seq x y z
N MET A 1 -32.46 -12.32 -25.91
CA MET A 1 -31.46 -12.72 -26.91
C MET A 1 -30.63 -11.50 -27.27
N THR A 2 -29.47 -11.35 -26.64
CA THR A 2 -28.46 -10.34 -26.98
C THR A 2 -27.31 -11.10 -27.63
N ALA A 3 -27.13 -10.91 -28.93
CA ALA A 3 -26.05 -11.52 -29.69
C ALA A 3 -24.70 -11.08 -29.11
N PHE A 4 -23.92 -12.03 -28.61
CA PHE A 4 -22.51 -11.78 -28.29
C PHE A 4 -21.78 -11.52 -29.61
N THR A 5 -21.32 -10.29 -29.78
CA THR A 5 -20.42 -9.90 -30.87
C THR A 5 -19.16 -10.76 -30.81
N VAL A 6 -18.91 -11.52 -31.89
CA VAL A 6 -17.65 -12.21 -32.15
C VAL A 6 -16.54 -11.16 -32.20
N THR A 7 -15.78 -11.04 -31.10
CA THR A 7 -14.61 -10.16 -31.01
C THR A 7 -13.47 -10.76 -31.82
N ALA A 8 -12.88 -9.94 -32.70
CA ALA A 8 -11.73 -10.28 -33.54
C ALA A 8 -10.56 -10.93 -32.77
N ALA A 9 -9.71 -11.66 -33.50
CA ALA A 9 -8.51 -12.30 -32.96
C ALA A 9 -7.65 -11.28 -32.17
N VAL A 10 -7.31 -11.66 -30.94
CA VAL A 10 -6.51 -10.85 -29.99
C VAL A 10 -5.07 -10.75 -30.50
N SER A 11 -4.55 -9.53 -30.66
CA SER A 11 -3.18 -9.28 -31.15
C SER A 11 -2.11 -9.77 -30.16
N GLU A 12 -0.86 -9.94 -30.60
CA GLU A 12 0.25 -10.26 -29.67
C GLU A 12 0.45 -9.18 -28.59
N SER A 13 0.20 -7.92 -28.95
CA SER A 13 0.22 -6.79 -28.00
C SER A 13 -0.82 -6.95 -26.90
N ASP A 14 -2.05 -7.32 -27.25
CA ASP A 14 -3.11 -7.54 -26.27
C ASP A 14 -2.78 -8.69 -25.31
N GLN A 15 -2.08 -9.73 -25.79
CA GLN A 15 -1.60 -10.82 -24.93
C GLN A 15 -0.56 -10.33 -23.92
N ALA A 16 0.43 -9.57 -24.37
CA ALA A 16 1.45 -8.98 -23.48
C ALA A 16 0.80 -8.07 -22.42
N GLN A 17 -0.24 -7.31 -22.80
CA GLN A 17 -0.99 -6.46 -21.86
C GLN A 17 -1.73 -7.28 -20.82
N GLN A 18 -2.39 -8.37 -21.22
CA GLN A 18 -3.12 -9.25 -20.31
C GLN A 18 -2.17 -9.94 -19.32
N VAL A 19 -1.03 -10.44 -19.80
CA VAL A 19 0.01 -11.05 -18.96
C VAL A 19 0.58 -10.03 -17.98
N PHE A 20 0.92 -8.83 -18.45
CA PHE A 20 1.41 -7.75 -17.60
C PHE A 20 0.37 -7.36 -16.54
N ASN A 21 -0.90 -7.17 -16.90
CA ASN A 21 -1.96 -6.76 -15.98
C ASN A 21 -2.20 -7.78 -14.87
N LEU A 22 -2.18 -9.08 -15.19
CA LEU A 22 -2.31 -10.15 -14.21
C LEU A 22 -1.06 -10.22 -13.32
N GLY A 23 0.13 -10.20 -13.93
CA GLY A 23 1.40 -10.19 -13.20
C GLY A 23 1.49 -9.03 -12.22
N ASP A 24 1.17 -7.82 -12.67
CA ASP A 24 1.23 -6.60 -11.87
C ASP A 24 0.27 -6.65 -10.67
N CYS A 25 -0.92 -7.22 -10.89
CA CYS A 25 -1.86 -7.50 -9.81
C CYS A 25 -1.22 -8.42 -8.76
N LEU A 26 -0.60 -9.53 -9.18
CA LEU A 26 0.03 -10.53 -8.32
C LEU A 26 1.34 -10.05 -7.66
N ALA A 27 2.01 -9.05 -8.22
CA ALA A 27 3.18 -8.44 -7.60
C ALA A 27 2.84 -7.70 -6.30
N THR A 28 1.56 -7.36 -6.09
CA THR A 28 1.08 -6.64 -4.90
C THR A 28 0.54 -7.56 -3.80
N ARG A 29 0.75 -8.88 -3.95
CA ARG A 29 0.46 -9.88 -2.93
C ARG A 29 1.27 -9.62 -1.65
N PRO A 30 0.81 -10.07 -0.48
CA PRO A 30 1.54 -9.88 0.77
C PRO A 30 2.91 -10.57 0.72
N SER A 31 3.93 -9.87 1.24
CA SER A 31 5.21 -10.46 1.62
C SER A 31 5.14 -11.03 3.04
N LEU A 32 6.08 -11.93 3.38
CA LEU A 32 6.18 -12.45 4.75
C LEU A 32 6.35 -11.31 5.76
N GLU A 33 7.21 -10.34 5.43
CA GLU A 33 7.45 -9.15 6.26
C GLU A 33 6.16 -8.33 6.46
N SER A 34 5.35 -8.14 5.41
CA SER A 34 4.11 -7.38 5.51
C SER A 34 3.07 -8.07 6.41
N ALA A 35 2.96 -9.40 6.30
CA ALA A 35 2.07 -10.20 7.14
C ALA A 35 2.58 -10.24 8.59
N ALA A 36 3.89 -10.33 8.80
CA ALA A 36 4.51 -10.23 10.12
C ALA A 36 4.27 -8.85 10.75
N ALA A 37 4.36 -7.76 9.97
CA ALA A 37 4.07 -6.41 10.44
C ALA A 37 2.59 -6.22 10.80
N ASP A 38 1.66 -6.81 10.02
CA ASP A 38 0.23 -6.85 10.37
C ASP A 38 -0.03 -7.65 11.66
N LEU A 39 0.74 -8.71 11.89
CA LEU A 39 0.69 -9.50 13.11
C LEU A 39 1.30 -8.74 14.31
N VAL A 40 2.36 -7.96 14.11
CA VAL A 40 2.92 -7.06 15.13
C VAL A 40 1.93 -5.97 15.51
N GLN A 41 1.30 -5.35 14.51
CA GLN A 41 0.21 -4.41 14.74
C GLN A 41 -0.89 -5.04 15.57
N ALA A 42 -1.29 -6.26 15.19
CA ALA A 42 -2.30 -7.02 15.92
C ALA A 42 -1.92 -7.34 17.37
N MET A 43 -0.65 -7.69 17.59
CA MET A 43 -0.09 -7.98 18.91
C MET A 43 -0.02 -6.74 19.80
N LEU A 44 0.22 -5.55 19.21
CA LEU A 44 0.39 -4.29 19.94
C LEU A 44 -0.88 -3.44 20.04
N ASP A 45 -1.93 -3.73 19.25
CA ASP A 45 -3.22 -3.03 19.29
C ASP A 45 -3.82 -3.01 20.70
N ASP A 46 -3.73 -4.13 21.42
CA ASP A 46 -4.28 -4.30 22.77
C ASP A 46 -3.53 -3.45 23.82
N PRO A 47 -2.18 -3.52 23.94
CA PRO A 47 -1.45 -2.66 24.87
C PRO A 47 -1.42 -1.18 24.47
N PHE A 48 -1.63 -0.85 23.18
CA PHE A 48 -1.57 0.51 22.65
C PHE A 48 -2.77 0.86 21.76
N PRO A 49 -3.99 0.96 22.31
CA PRO A 49 -5.17 1.30 21.53
C PRO A 49 -5.05 2.73 20.98
N GLY A 50 -5.42 2.94 19.70
CA GLY A 50 -5.51 4.26 19.08
C GLY A 50 -4.33 4.69 18.21
N PHE A 51 -3.27 3.89 18.07
CA PHE A 51 -2.13 4.18 17.19
C PHE A 51 -2.32 3.76 15.72
N GLU A 52 -3.54 3.37 15.33
CA GLU A 52 -3.91 2.90 13.99
C GLU A 52 -2.82 2.00 13.36
N LYS A 53 -2.42 2.17 12.09
CA LYS A 53 -1.43 1.33 11.39
C LYS A 53 0.04 1.60 11.77
N GLN A 54 0.32 2.45 12.77
CA GLN A 54 1.69 2.88 13.08
C GLN A 54 2.49 1.80 13.81
N LEU A 55 1.82 0.91 14.57
CA LEU A 55 2.48 -0.14 15.35
C LEU A 55 3.14 -1.21 14.47
N ARG A 56 2.75 -1.32 13.19
CA ARG A 56 3.40 -2.17 12.17
C ARG A 56 4.91 -1.95 12.06
N ASN A 57 5.38 -0.73 12.34
CA ASN A 57 6.78 -0.32 12.20
C ASN A 57 7.55 -0.37 13.52
N ALA A 58 6.92 -0.88 14.59
CA ALA A 58 7.56 -0.92 15.91
C ALA A 58 8.85 -1.73 15.89
N ALA A 59 9.86 -1.26 16.62
CA ALA A 59 11.18 -1.87 16.66
C ALA A 59 11.83 -1.71 18.05
N PHE A 60 12.71 -2.63 18.40
CA PHE A 60 13.62 -2.45 19.51
C PHE A 60 14.75 -1.49 19.12
N ILE A 61 15.06 -0.54 20.00
CA ILE A 61 16.23 0.31 19.92
C ILE A 61 17.21 -0.17 20.98
N ASN A 62 18.28 -0.84 20.55
CA ASN A 62 19.37 -1.29 21.42
C ASN A 62 20.46 -0.22 21.42
N LEU A 63 20.78 0.33 22.60
CA LEU A 63 21.84 1.31 22.76
C LEU A 63 23.19 0.59 22.97
N THR A 64 24.15 0.78 22.08
CA THR A 64 25.53 0.29 22.26
C THR A 64 26.43 1.43 22.72
N VAL A 65 27.05 1.26 23.89
CA VAL A 65 28.06 2.19 24.39
C VAL A 65 29.37 1.90 23.66
N SER A 66 29.96 2.93 23.04
CA SER A 66 31.24 2.79 22.35
C SER A 66 32.34 2.45 23.40
N PRO A 67 33.21 1.46 23.16
CA PRO A 67 34.21 1.02 24.15
C PRO A 67 35.17 2.11 24.63
N SER A 68 35.31 3.20 23.86
CA SER A 68 36.24 4.30 24.09
C SER A 68 35.64 5.54 24.79
N GLY A 69 34.34 5.57 25.11
CA GLY A 69 33.71 6.67 25.85
C GLY A 69 33.55 8.02 25.11
N ASP A 70 34.30 8.25 24.02
CA ASP A 70 34.35 9.54 23.30
C ASP A 70 33.60 9.55 21.95
N GLY A 71 32.82 8.52 21.62
CA GLY A 71 32.05 8.42 20.37
C GLY A 71 30.54 8.58 20.56
N PRO A 72 29.78 9.07 19.56
CA PRO A 72 28.32 9.08 19.62
C PRO A 72 27.81 7.64 19.79
N ALA A 73 26.85 7.44 20.72
CA ALA A 73 26.25 6.14 20.96
C ALA A 73 25.64 5.59 19.67
N ALA A 74 26.16 4.47 19.18
CA ALA A 74 25.52 3.75 18.09
C ALA A 74 24.26 3.07 18.66
N TYR A 75 23.20 3.05 17.87
CA TYR A 75 21.99 2.31 18.23
C TYR A 75 21.69 1.29 17.14
N GLN A 76 21.35 0.08 17.56
CA GLN A 76 20.91 -0.98 16.67
C GLN A 76 19.39 -1.04 16.70
N VAL A 77 18.77 -0.99 15.52
CA VAL A 77 17.32 -1.12 15.34
C VAL A 77 16.99 -2.56 14.98
N ILE A 78 16.11 -3.20 15.75
CA ILE A 78 15.59 -4.55 15.45
C ILE A 78 14.07 -4.44 15.24
N PRO A 79 13.58 -4.47 13.99
CA PRO A 79 12.15 -4.46 13.71
C PRO A 79 11.44 -5.64 14.36
N LEU A 80 10.29 -5.41 14.99
CA LEU A 80 9.53 -6.47 15.64
C LEU A 80 9.01 -7.51 14.63
N SER A 81 8.70 -7.09 13.40
CA SER A 81 8.31 -7.99 12.30
C SER A 81 9.38 -9.04 12.02
N GLN A 82 10.63 -8.61 11.88
CA GLN A 82 11.77 -9.50 11.69
C GLN A 82 12.02 -10.40 12.88
N ARG A 83 11.95 -9.84 14.10
CA ARG A 83 12.11 -10.60 15.34
C ARG A 83 11.04 -11.70 15.49
N LEU A 84 9.81 -11.41 15.06
CA LEU A 84 8.71 -12.39 15.05
C LEU A 84 8.98 -13.54 14.08
N ILE A 85 9.49 -13.24 12.88
CA ILE A 85 9.91 -14.28 11.91
C ILE A 85 11.05 -15.13 12.49
N ASP A 86 12.07 -14.49 13.07
CA ASP A 86 13.19 -15.18 13.73
C ASP A 86 12.68 -16.11 14.85
N CYS A 87 11.71 -15.65 15.66
CA CYS A 87 11.11 -16.48 16.70
C CYS A 87 10.37 -17.68 16.13
N TRP A 88 9.67 -17.52 14.99
CA TRP A 88 8.97 -18.62 14.33
C TRP A 88 9.94 -19.66 13.76
N LEU A 89 11.10 -19.24 13.24
CA LEU A 89 12.19 -20.12 12.77
C LEU A 89 12.91 -20.85 13.92
N GLY A 90 12.59 -20.54 15.17
CA GLY A 90 13.23 -21.15 16.35
C GLY A 90 14.51 -20.45 16.81
N HIS A 91 14.81 -19.25 16.30
CA HIS A 91 15.94 -18.46 16.80
C HIS A 91 15.65 -17.93 18.22
N ALA A 92 16.63 -18.08 19.12
CA ALA A 92 16.54 -17.62 20.49
C ALA A 92 16.43 -16.09 20.59
N ALA A 93 15.81 -15.61 21.66
CA ALA A 93 15.69 -14.17 21.92
C ALA A 93 17.07 -13.52 22.04
N PRO A 94 17.32 -12.38 21.36
CA PRO A 94 18.59 -11.67 21.48
C PRO A 94 18.76 -11.09 22.87
N VAL A 95 20.00 -10.95 23.32
CA VAL A 95 20.30 -10.25 24.58
C VAL A 95 20.19 -8.75 24.34
N HIS A 96 19.24 -8.10 25.02
CA HIS A 96 19.05 -6.65 24.92
C HIS A 96 19.95 -5.91 25.91
N PRO A 97 20.78 -4.94 25.45
CA PRO A 97 21.58 -4.09 26.34
C PRO A 97 20.74 -3.29 27.34
N GLN A 98 21.33 -2.91 28.47
CA GLN A 98 20.66 -2.09 29.48
C GLN A 98 20.31 -0.71 28.89
N GLY A 99 19.05 -0.28 29.04
CA GLY A 99 18.54 0.97 28.45
C GLY A 99 17.88 0.81 27.08
N SER A 100 17.79 -0.41 26.54
CA SER A 100 17.02 -0.68 25.31
C SER A 100 15.53 -0.45 25.53
N TYR A 101 14.85 0.07 24.51
CA TYR A 101 13.43 0.41 24.58
C TYR A 101 12.69 0.09 23.27
N LEU A 102 11.36 0.04 23.35
CA LEU A 102 10.48 -0.13 22.19
C LEU A 102 10.13 1.23 21.58
N ALA A 103 10.27 1.38 20.26
CA ALA A 103 9.95 2.61 19.54
C ALA A 103 8.93 2.38 18.42
N LEU A 104 8.05 3.36 18.19
CA LEU A 104 7.01 3.33 17.14
C LEU A 104 7.55 3.69 15.75
N ASP A 105 8.45 4.67 15.67
CA ASP A 105 9.09 5.13 14.44
C ASP A 105 10.61 5.18 14.64
N PRO A 106 11.32 4.07 14.39
CA PRO A 106 12.76 3.99 14.62
C PRO A 106 13.58 4.87 13.67
N GLY A 107 13.00 5.39 12.58
CA GLY A 107 13.67 6.25 11.60
C GLY A 107 13.56 7.75 11.90
N GLY A 108 12.82 8.14 12.94
CA GLY A 108 12.69 9.53 13.36
C GLY A 108 13.91 10.03 14.13
N LYS A 109 14.23 11.33 13.99
CA LYS A 109 15.29 12.00 14.78
C LYS A 109 15.05 11.88 16.30
N TYR A 110 13.79 11.68 16.70
CA TYR A 110 13.36 11.37 18.08
C TYR A 110 12.34 10.22 18.02
N PRO A 111 12.79 8.95 18.15
CA PRO A 111 11.88 7.80 18.13
C PRO A 111 10.87 7.90 19.28
N SER A 112 9.58 7.77 18.97
CA SER A 112 8.54 7.80 19.99
C SER A 112 8.60 6.52 20.82
N MET A 113 8.98 6.64 22.09
CA MET A 113 9.09 5.52 23.02
C MET A 113 7.72 4.99 23.41
N LEU A 114 7.54 3.67 23.30
CA LEU A 114 6.35 2.95 23.73
C LEU A 114 6.60 2.37 25.13
N GLY A 115 5.67 2.63 26.06
CA GLY A 115 5.77 2.28 27.48
C GLY A 115 5.53 0.79 27.80
N LEU A 116 6.22 -0.13 27.13
CA LEU A 116 6.13 -1.57 27.37
C LEU A 116 7.52 -2.16 27.63
N ARG A 117 7.64 -2.99 28.67
CA ARG A 117 8.92 -3.61 29.05
C ARG A 117 9.36 -4.63 27.98
N ILE A 118 10.66 -4.67 27.68
CA ILE A 118 11.24 -5.53 26.64
C ILE A 118 10.93 -7.02 26.89
N ASP A 119 11.01 -7.48 28.14
CA ASP A 119 10.69 -8.87 28.52
C ASP A 119 9.24 -9.23 28.20
N ARG A 120 8.31 -8.28 28.38
CA ARG A 120 6.91 -8.47 28.02
C ARG A 120 6.71 -8.49 26.51
N VAL A 121 7.44 -7.67 25.75
CA VAL A 121 7.38 -7.67 24.28
C VAL A 121 7.90 -8.99 23.73
N GLU A 122 9.05 -9.49 24.22
CA GLU A 122 9.60 -10.79 23.83
C GLU A 122 8.66 -11.95 24.17
N GLN A 123 7.96 -11.89 25.31
CA GLN A 123 6.92 -12.86 25.64
C GLN A 123 5.75 -12.80 24.63
N LEU A 124 5.28 -11.61 24.28
CA LEU A 124 4.24 -11.45 23.25
C LEU A 124 4.71 -11.99 21.89
N ILE A 125 5.95 -11.72 21.49
CA ILE A 125 6.50 -12.28 20.24
C ILE A 125 6.46 -13.81 20.28
N SER A 126 6.89 -14.44 21.38
CA SER A 126 6.85 -15.90 21.52
C SER A 126 5.43 -16.46 21.50
N GLU A 127 4.47 -15.76 22.09
CA GLU A 127 3.06 -16.15 22.10
C GLU A 127 2.41 -16.06 20.70
N TRP A 128 2.81 -15.08 19.88
CA TRP A 128 2.20 -14.79 18.57
C TRP A 128 2.95 -15.38 17.39
N ALA A 129 4.25 -15.68 17.51
CA ALA A 129 5.06 -16.26 16.45
C ALA A 129 4.43 -17.48 15.78
N PRO A 130 3.84 -18.47 16.50
CA PRO A 130 3.20 -19.63 15.87
C PRO A 130 2.07 -19.30 14.87
N ALA A 131 1.47 -18.11 14.97
CA ALA A 131 0.41 -17.66 14.06
C ALA A 131 0.93 -17.04 12.74
N LEU A 132 2.24 -16.93 12.54
CA LEU A 132 2.85 -16.25 11.39
C LEU A 132 2.37 -16.77 10.03
N LEU A 133 2.45 -18.08 9.78
CA LEU A 133 2.03 -18.65 8.49
C LEU A 133 0.52 -18.61 8.30
N GLU A 134 -0.26 -18.74 9.37
CA GLU A 134 -1.69 -18.55 9.31
C GLU A 134 -2.02 -17.09 8.94
N ALA A 135 -1.33 -16.11 9.55
CA ALA A 135 -1.48 -14.69 9.22
C ALA A 135 -1.12 -14.41 7.75
N TYR A 136 -0.04 -15.03 7.26
CA TYR A 136 0.32 -14.96 5.85
C TYR A 136 -0.76 -15.52 4.93
N LYS A 137 -1.32 -16.71 5.23
CA LYS A 137 -2.45 -17.30 4.49
C LYS A 137 -3.68 -16.40 4.51
N GLN A 138 -4.02 -15.79 5.65
CA GLN A 138 -5.13 -14.85 5.74
C GLN A 138 -4.89 -13.61 4.89
N SER A 139 -3.70 -13.00 4.96
CA SER A 139 -3.34 -11.86 4.11
C SER A 139 -3.39 -12.22 2.62
N LEU A 140 -3.03 -13.46 2.26
CA LEU A 140 -3.10 -13.94 0.88
C LEU A 140 -4.56 -14.07 0.42
N VAL A 141 -5.44 -14.64 1.24
CA VAL A 141 -6.88 -14.72 0.97
C VAL A 141 -7.49 -13.33 0.87
N ASP A 142 -7.17 -12.42 1.79
CA ASP A 142 -7.63 -11.04 1.79
C ASP A 142 -7.18 -10.31 0.51
N PHE A 143 -5.95 -10.56 0.06
CA PHE A 143 -5.44 -10.07 -1.22
C PHE A 143 -6.29 -10.59 -2.39
N TRP A 144 -6.51 -11.91 -2.48
CA TRP A 144 -7.31 -12.48 -3.56
C TRP A 144 -8.76 -11.99 -3.56
N SER A 145 -9.33 -11.71 -2.38
CA SER A 145 -10.71 -11.24 -2.16
C SER A 145 -10.93 -9.74 -2.35
N SER A 146 -9.94 -8.93 -1.98
CA SER A 146 -10.08 -7.49 -2.01
C SER A 146 -9.92 -6.97 -3.44
N PRO A 147 -10.83 -6.12 -3.95
CA PRO A 147 -10.54 -5.34 -5.14
C PRO A 147 -9.22 -4.64 -4.92
N ALA A 148 -8.25 -4.86 -5.82
CA ALA A 148 -6.87 -4.43 -5.62
C ALA A 148 -6.82 -2.95 -5.17
N LEU A 149 -6.56 -2.74 -3.87
CA LEU A 149 -6.30 -1.45 -3.23
C LEU A 149 -4.91 -0.92 -3.59
N SER A 150 -4.16 -1.67 -4.41
CA SER A 150 -2.78 -1.37 -4.84
C SER A 150 -2.70 -0.22 -5.85
N ARG A 151 -3.46 0.85 -5.62
CA ARG A 151 -3.40 2.10 -6.40
C ARG A 151 -3.27 3.34 -5.52
N GLN A 152 -2.73 3.22 -4.30
CA GLN A 152 -2.42 4.39 -3.46
C GLN A 152 -1.14 5.13 -3.86
N MET A 153 -0.25 4.51 -4.64
CA MET A 153 1.02 5.15 -5.04
C MET A 153 0.97 5.82 -6.42
N LEU A 154 -0.18 5.81 -7.11
CA LEU A 154 -0.32 6.31 -8.48
C LEU A 154 -1.54 7.23 -8.64
N PRO A 155 -1.43 8.31 -9.44
CA PRO A 155 -2.53 9.26 -9.65
C PRO A 155 -3.75 8.63 -10.34
N GLN A 156 -4.92 9.18 -10.03
CA GLN A 156 -6.25 8.77 -10.48
C GLN A 156 -6.43 8.91 -11.99
N ALA A 157 -5.77 9.88 -12.62
CA ALA A 157 -5.76 10.09 -14.07
C ALA A 157 -5.25 8.86 -14.87
N TRP A 158 -4.41 8.03 -14.25
CA TRP A 158 -3.81 6.83 -14.85
C TRP A 158 -4.51 5.53 -14.42
N ARG A 159 -5.72 5.63 -13.87
CA ARG A 159 -6.55 4.47 -13.53
C ARG A 159 -7.41 4.13 -14.73
N SER A 160 -7.11 3.04 -15.41
CA SER A 160 -8.01 2.46 -16.40
C SER A 160 -9.40 2.21 -15.77
N SER A 161 -10.43 2.81 -16.37
CA SER A 161 -11.82 2.79 -15.90
C SER A 161 -12.41 1.38 -15.87
N SER A 162 -11.89 0.45 -16.67
CA SER A 162 -12.35 -0.94 -16.78
C SER A 162 -11.85 -1.86 -15.66
N ALA A 163 -10.88 -1.42 -14.84
CA ALA A 163 -10.22 -2.24 -13.82
C ALA A 163 -10.60 -1.83 -12.37
N GLN A 164 -11.60 -0.97 -12.18
CA GLN A 164 -12.09 -0.55 -10.87
C GLN A 164 -13.03 -1.63 -10.29
N GLY A 165 -12.69 -2.16 -9.11
CA GLY A 165 -13.59 -3.05 -8.35
C GLY A 165 -13.44 -4.57 -8.55
N VAL A 166 -12.64 -5.03 -9.52
CA VAL A 166 -12.42 -6.46 -9.80
C VAL A 166 -11.31 -7.04 -8.89
N SER A 167 -11.60 -8.14 -8.18
CA SER A 167 -10.64 -8.82 -7.30
C SER A 167 -9.59 -9.62 -8.10
N PRO A 168 -8.38 -9.88 -7.54
CA PRO A 168 -7.35 -10.65 -8.25
C PRO A 168 -7.82 -12.00 -8.79
N TRP A 169 -8.70 -12.71 -8.08
CA TRP A 169 -9.17 -14.03 -8.53
C TRP A 169 -10.07 -13.92 -9.76
N GLN A 170 -10.88 -12.87 -9.85
CA GLN A 170 -11.73 -12.60 -11.01
C GLN A 170 -10.88 -12.25 -12.23
N ARG A 171 -9.81 -11.46 -12.03
CA ARG A 171 -8.87 -11.15 -13.11
C ARG A 171 -8.18 -12.40 -13.66
N LEU A 172 -7.83 -13.33 -12.78
CA LEU A 172 -7.28 -14.62 -13.21
C LEU A 172 -8.30 -15.45 -14.00
N SER A 173 -9.56 -15.53 -13.55
CA SER A 173 -10.65 -16.21 -14.30
C SER A 173 -10.83 -15.59 -15.69
N ASP A 174 -10.94 -14.26 -15.77
CA ASP A 174 -11.10 -13.55 -17.04
C ASP A 174 -9.87 -13.74 -17.95
N PHE A 175 -8.66 -13.80 -17.36
CA PHE A 175 -7.43 -14.11 -18.08
C PHE A 175 -7.44 -15.53 -18.66
N ILE A 176 -7.86 -16.53 -17.88
CA ILE A 176 -8.00 -17.92 -18.35
C ILE A 176 -8.96 -17.99 -19.55
N VAL A 177 -10.12 -17.32 -19.46
CA VAL A 177 -11.10 -17.27 -20.56
C VAL A 177 -10.49 -16.67 -21.82
N ALA A 178 -9.77 -15.56 -21.68
CA ALA A 178 -9.12 -14.90 -22.81
C ALA A 178 -8.03 -15.78 -23.45
N GLN A 179 -7.22 -16.46 -22.65
CA GLN A 179 -6.19 -17.36 -23.15
C GLN A 179 -6.77 -18.63 -23.80
N LEU A 180 -7.84 -19.21 -23.24
CA LEU A 180 -8.51 -20.37 -23.83
C LEU A 180 -9.15 -20.02 -25.19
N ARG A 181 -9.83 -18.86 -25.28
CA ARG A 181 -10.39 -18.36 -26.54
C ARG A 181 -9.31 -18.10 -27.61
N LYS A 182 -8.11 -17.69 -27.19
CA LYS A 182 -6.97 -17.56 -28.11
C LYS A 182 -6.46 -18.93 -28.55
N ALA A 183 -6.28 -19.86 -27.61
CA ALA A 183 -5.80 -21.20 -27.94
C ALA A 183 -6.75 -21.96 -28.87
N SER A 184 -8.06 -21.67 -28.81
CA SER A 184 -9.06 -22.31 -29.68
C SER A 184 -9.01 -21.84 -31.12
N THR A 185 -8.36 -20.72 -31.47
CA THR A 185 -8.32 -20.24 -32.87
C THR A 185 -7.56 -21.17 -33.82
N VAL A 186 -6.78 -22.11 -33.28
CA VAL A 186 -6.03 -23.11 -34.05
C VAL A 186 -6.86 -24.40 -34.27
N LEU A 187 -7.97 -24.57 -33.54
CA LEU A 187 -8.85 -25.73 -33.64
C LEU A 187 -9.90 -25.55 -34.73
N THR A 188 -10.41 -26.68 -35.26
CA THR A 188 -11.49 -26.69 -36.27
C THR A 188 -12.47 -27.83 -36.01
N GLY A 189 -13.71 -27.72 -36.52
CA GLY A 189 -14.72 -28.78 -36.40
C GLY A 189 -15.15 -29.05 -34.95
N ASP A 190 -15.42 -30.32 -34.63
CA ASP A 190 -15.99 -30.70 -33.33
C ASP A 190 -15.08 -30.39 -32.13
N GLU A 191 -13.75 -30.26 -32.33
CA GLU A 191 -12.80 -29.82 -31.30
C GLU A 191 -13.02 -28.36 -30.91
N LEU A 192 -13.28 -27.48 -31.88
CA LEU A 192 -13.59 -26.08 -31.63
C LEU A 192 -14.94 -25.96 -30.90
N ASP A 193 -15.97 -26.64 -31.40
CA ASP A 193 -17.29 -26.65 -30.77
C ASP A 193 -17.25 -27.14 -29.32
N THR A 194 -16.36 -28.10 -29.02
CA THR A 194 -16.16 -28.63 -27.67
C THR A 194 -15.68 -27.54 -26.71
N VAL A 195 -14.76 -26.68 -27.17
CA VAL A 195 -14.20 -25.56 -26.38
C VAL A 195 -15.18 -24.39 -26.30
N GLU A 196 -15.83 -24.04 -27.41
CA GLU A 196 -16.83 -22.96 -27.47
C GLU A 196 -18.01 -23.23 -26.56
N ALA A 197 -18.50 -24.47 -26.47
CA ALA A 197 -19.55 -24.86 -25.54
C ALA A 197 -19.23 -24.50 -24.08
N VAL A 198 -17.96 -24.61 -23.67
CA VAL A 198 -17.51 -24.29 -22.31
C VAL A 198 -17.25 -22.79 -22.14
N LEU A 199 -16.78 -22.10 -23.18
CA LEU A 199 -16.60 -20.65 -23.18
C LEU A 199 -17.95 -19.90 -23.11
N ASP A 200 -18.95 -20.36 -23.86
CA ASP A 200 -20.28 -19.73 -23.93
C ASP A 200 -21.17 -20.12 -22.75
N TYR A 201 -21.04 -21.35 -22.27
CA TYR A 201 -21.77 -21.87 -21.10
C TYR A 201 -20.79 -22.44 -20.07
N PRO A 202 -20.10 -21.59 -19.28
CA PRO A 202 -19.11 -22.06 -18.30
C PRO A 202 -19.70 -22.83 -17.11
N ASP A 203 -20.99 -22.64 -16.85
CA ASP A 203 -21.75 -23.30 -15.79
C ASP A 203 -22.27 -24.66 -16.27
N SER A 204 -21.94 -25.74 -15.55
CA SER A 204 -22.20 -27.12 -15.99
C SER A 204 -23.69 -27.47 -16.06
N GLN A 205 -24.54 -26.89 -15.21
CA GLN A 205 -25.99 -27.09 -15.27
C GLN A 205 -26.62 -26.30 -16.41
N THR A 206 -26.25 -25.03 -16.55
CA THR A 206 -26.73 -24.16 -17.64
C THR A 206 -26.35 -24.73 -19.00
N ARG A 207 -25.13 -25.27 -19.12
CA ARG A 207 -24.65 -25.93 -20.34
C ARG A 207 -25.47 -27.17 -20.68
N ARG A 208 -25.73 -28.06 -19.71
CA ARG A 208 -26.59 -29.23 -19.89
C ARG A 208 -28.03 -28.88 -20.27
N LEU A 209 -28.61 -27.87 -19.61
CA LEU A 209 -29.96 -27.40 -19.90
C LEU A 209 -30.09 -26.81 -21.31
N THR A 210 -29.02 -26.23 -21.86
CA THR A 210 -29.05 -25.55 -23.16
C THR A 210 -28.62 -26.46 -24.31
N LEU A 211 -27.62 -27.32 -24.09
CA LEU A 211 -26.98 -28.15 -25.13
C LEU A 211 -27.26 -29.66 -25.01
N GLY A 212 -27.95 -30.11 -23.96
CA GLY A 212 -28.28 -31.53 -23.72
C GLY A 212 -27.26 -32.29 -22.84
N GLU A 213 -27.54 -33.56 -22.58
CA GLU A 213 -26.73 -34.43 -21.70
C GLU A 213 -25.36 -34.80 -22.30
N ASP A 214 -25.25 -34.85 -23.64
CA ASP A 214 -24.00 -35.15 -24.36
C ASP A 214 -23.10 -33.91 -24.58
N CYS A 215 -23.36 -32.82 -23.84
CA CYS A 215 -22.55 -31.61 -23.91
C CYS A 215 -21.14 -31.80 -23.30
N THR A 216 -20.23 -30.87 -23.59
CA THR A 216 -18.85 -30.93 -23.08
C THR A 216 -18.80 -31.00 -21.55
N LYS A 217 -18.12 -32.01 -21.03
CA LYS A 217 -17.74 -32.13 -19.62
C LYS A 217 -16.39 -31.47 -19.41
N ALA A 218 -16.27 -30.69 -18.34
CA ALA A 218 -15.06 -29.94 -18.03
C ALA A 218 -14.61 -30.28 -16.60
N CYS A 219 -13.37 -30.75 -16.46
CA CYS A 219 -12.80 -31.21 -15.19
C CYS A 219 -11.46 -30.51 -14.93
N ILE A 220 -11.22 -30.15 -13.66
CA ILE A 220 -9.96 -29.54 -13.24
C ILE A 220 -9.05 -30.65 -12.74
N THR A 221 -7.87 -30.78 -13.35
CA THR A 221 -6.89 -31.83 -13.05
C THR A 221 -5.48 -31.26 -12.84
N LEU A 222 -4.57 -32.11 -12.36
CA LEU A 222 -3.17 -31.76 -12.11
C LEU A 222 -2.23 -32.59 -13.00
N VAL A 223 -1.27 -31.90 -13.63
CA VAL A 223 -0.26 -32.49 -14.51
C VAL A 223 1.12 -32.31 -13.89
N ASP A 224 1.88 -33.39 -13.69
CA ASP A 224 3.28 -33.30 -13.29
C ASP A 224 4.14 -32.80 -14.48
N THR A 225 5.04 -31.87 -14.20
CA THR A 225 5.92 -31.28 -15.22
C THR A 225 7.22 -32.04 -15.43
N GLY A 226 7.52 -33.05 -14.61
CA GLY A 226 8.76 -33.83 -14.69
C GLY A 226 10.02 -33.06 -14.30
N ILE A 227 9.88 -31.82 -13.80
CA ILE A 227 10.99 -31.02 -13.26
C ILE A 227 11.31 -31.53 -11.86
N ARG A 228 12.47 -32.18 -11.70
CA ARG A 228 12.98 -32.66 -10.40
C ARG A 228 13.58 -31.51 -9.60
N ASP A 229 12.72 -30.79 -8.89
CA ASP A 229 13.07 -29.97 -7.73
C ASP A 229 12.86 -30.80 -6.44
N PRO A 230 13.26 -30.36 -5.23
CA PRO A 230 13.02 -31.10 -3.98
C PRO A 230 11.56 -31.52 -3.73
N GLU A 231 10.59 -30.90 -4.42
CA GLU A 231 9.20 -31.34 -4.51
C GLU A 231 8.67 -31.22 -5.96
N PRO A 232 7.85 -32.17 -6.46
CA PRO A 232 7.30 -32.12 -7.82
C PRO A 232 6.37 -30.91 -8.03
N LEU A 233 6.64 -30.13 -9.08
CA LEU A 233 5.80 -29.02 -9.51
C LEU A 233 4.64 -29.54 -10.36
N PHE A 234 3.49 -29.80 -9.73
CA PHE A 234 2.25 -30.08 -10.47
C PHE A 234 1.69 -28.78 -11.08
N GLN A 235 0.98 -28.86 -12.21
CA GLN A 235 0.32 -27.74 -12.88
C GLN A 235 -1.18 -28.01 -13.02
N GLN A 236 -1.99 -26.97 -12.86
CA GLN A 236 -3.43 -27.09 -13.10
C GLN A 236 -3.73 -27.11 -14.59
N ALA A 237 -4.57 -28.06 -14.99
CA ALA A 237 -5.06 -28.21 -16.34
C ALA A 237 -6.58 -28.34 -16.34
N LEU A 238 -7.18 -27.95 -17.45
CA LEU A 238 -8.61 -28.12 -17.72
C LEU A 238 -8.76 -29.23 -18.76
N ALA A 239 -9.29 -30.37 -18.34
CA ALA A 239 -9.63 -31.47 -19.23
C ALA A 239 -11.06 -31.28 -19.75
N LEU A 240 -11.24 -31.29 -21.07
CA LEU A 240 -12.53 -31.17 -21.74
C LEU A 240 -12.82 -32.48 -22.48
N THR A 241 -13.99 -33.06 -22.24
CA THR A 241 -14.42 -34.29 -22.91
C THR A 241 -15.82 -34.13 -23.48
N ARG A 242 -16.02 -34.57 -24.73
CA ARG A 242 -17.33 -34.57 -25.40
C ARG A 242 -17.48 -35.82 -26.25
N ARG A 243 -18.68 -36.39 -26.31
CA ARG A 243 -19.00 -37.52 -27.18
C ARG A 243 -19.84 -37.05 -28.35
N VAL A 244 -19.40 -37.33 -29.57
CA VAL A 244 -20.11 -36.99 -30.82
C VAL A 244 -20.27 -38.30 -31.61
N GLY A 245 -21.47 -38.89 -31.57
CA GLY A 245 -21.72 -40.22 -32.14
C GLY A 245 -20.88 -41.31 -31.45
N GLU A 246 -20.07 -42.02 -32.24
CA GLU A 246 -19.10 -43.02 -31.74
C GLU A 246 -17.73 -42.43 -31.39
N GLN A 247 -17.45 -41.18 -31.79
CA GLN A 247 -16.17 -40.52 -31.54
C GLN A 247 -16.15 -39.81 -30.18
N GLN A 248 -15.01 -39.90 -29.50
CA GLN A 248 -14.74 -39.25 -28.22
C GLN A 248 -13.67 -38.19 -28.42
N ILE A 249 -14.01 -36.94 -28.08
CA ILE A 249 -13.10 -35.80 -28.17
C ILE A 249 -12.55 -35.54 -26.78
N VAL A 250 -11.22 -35.54 -26.65
CA VAL A 250 -10.51 -35.31 -25.39
C VAL A 250 -9.47 -34.22 -25.60
N LEU A 251 -9.65 -33.09 -24.91
CA LEU A 251 -8.75 -31.94 -24.97
C LEU A 251 -8.19 -31.64 -23.59
N LEU A 252 -6.90 -31.33 -23.51
CA LEU A 252 -6.25 -30.83 -22.31
C LEU A 252 -5.79 -29.41 -22.55
N TYR A 253 -6.29 -28.48 -21.73
CA TYR A 253 -5.88 -27.09 -21.75
C TYR A 253 -4.99 -26.75 -20.57
N THR A 254 -3.89 -26.04 -20.83
CA THR A 254 -3.06 -25.39 -19.80
C THR A 254 -2.87 -23.92 -20.14
N LEU A 255 -2.77 -23.08 -19.10
CA LEU A 255 -2.88 -21.62 -19.24
C LEU A 255 -1.87 -20.98 -20.22
N LEU A 256 -0.63 -21.48 -20.25
CA LEU A 256 0.42 -21.03 -21.18
C LEU A 256 0.77 -22.06 -22.27
N GLY A 257 0.32 -23.31 -22.14
CA GLY A 257 0.63 -24.37 -23.11
C GLY A 257 -0.42 -24.58 -24.18
N GLY A 258 -1.54 -23.85 -24.13
CA GLY A 258 -2.60 -23.96 -25.11
C GLY A 258 -3.39 -25.27 -24.97
N ILE A 259 -3.98 -25.73 -26.07
CA ILE A 259 -4.85 -26.89 -26.11
C ILE A 259 -4.11 -28.04 -26.81
N LYS A 260 -4.13 -29.22 -26.21
CA LYS A 260 -3.64 -30.46 -26.82
C LYS A 260 -4.78 -31.46 -26.94
N ALA A 261 -4.97 -32.01 -28.13
CA ALA A 261 -5.94 -33.07 -28.40
C ALA A 261 -5.36 -34.46 -28.12
N PHE A 262 -6.22 -35.39 -27.71
CA PHE A 262 -5.94 -36.80 -27.45
C PHE A 262 -7.01 -37.66 -28.10
N ASP A 263 -6.60 -38.84 -28.58
CA ASP A 263 -7.49 -39.76 -29.31
C ASP A 263 -8.53 -40.45 -28.41
N SER A 264 -8.29 -40.52 -27.10
CA SER A 264 -9.21 -41.11 -26.11
C SER A 264 -8.87 -40.67 -24.68
N ILE A 265 -9.77 -40.97 -23.72
CA ILE A 265 -9.46 -40.77 -22.29
C ILE A 265 -8.29 -41.66 -21.89
N ASP A 266 -8.24 -42.92 -22.34
CA ASP A 266 -7.13 -43.83 -22.07
C ASP A 266 -5.78 -43.28 -22.59
N ALA A 267 -5.77 -42.59 -23.75
CA ALA A 267 -4.57 -41.95 -24.29
C ALA A 267 -4.12 -40.76 -23.42
N LEU A 268 -5.07 -39.97 -22.91
CA LEU A 268 -4.80 -38.91 -21.95
C LEU A 268 -4.27 -39.49 -20.63
N GLU A 269 -4.91 -40.51 -20.08
CA GLU A 269 -4.49 -41.22 -18.87
C GLU A 269 -3.11 -41.85 -19.00
N THR A 270 -2.81 -42.44 -20.15
CA THR A 270 -1.49 -42.99 -20.46
C THR A 270 -0.44 -41.89 -20.51
N ALA A 271 -0.76 -40.75 -21.13
CA ALA A 271 0.13 -39.59 -21.17
C ALA A 271 0.32 -38.93 -19.79
N LEU A 272 -0.69 -39.02 -18.91
CA LEU A 272 -0.64 -38.52 -17.54
C LEU A 272 -0.11 -39.56 -16.53
N GLY A 273 -0.02 -40.83 -16.92
CA GLY A 273 0.37 -42.01 -16.13
C GLY A 273 -0.52 -42.36 -14.92
N TRP A 274 -1.82 -42.04 -14.97
CA TRP A 274 -2.85 -42.48 -14.01
C TRP A 274 -4.27 -42.44 -14.61
N THR A 275 -5.22 -43.19 -14.01
CA THR A 275 -6.58 -43.46 -14.53
C THR A 275 -7.65 -42.43 -14.08
N LEU A 276 -8.43 -41.89 -15.03
CA LEU A 276 -9.62 -41.05 -14.90
C LEU A 276 -10.89 -41.95 -14.94
N SER A 277 -11.16 -42.72 -13.89
CA SER A 277 -12.18 -43.79 -13.94
C SER A 277 -13.65 -43.30 -14.04
N ASP A 278 -14.41 -43.95 -14.92
CA ASP A 278 -15.84 -43.72 -15.25
C ASP A 278 -16.85 -44.32 -14.22
N SER A 279 -16.44 -44.54 -12.97
CA SER A 279 -17.32 -45.04 -11.90
C SER A 279 -17.08 -44.28 -10.59
N ALA A 280 -18.13 -43.62 -10.08
CA ALA A 280 -18.04 -42.75 -8.90
C ALA A 280 -17.56 -43.49 -7.63
N PRO A 281 -16.89 -42.82 -6.66
CA PRO A 281 -16.07 -41.61 -6.73
C PRO A 281 -14.60 -41.99 -6.50
N SER A 282 -13.84 -42.16 -7.59
CA SER A 282 -12.40 -41.96 -7.58
C SER A 282 -12.02 -40.98 -8.69
N LEU A 283 -12.67 -39.82 -8.68
CA LEU A 283 -12.12 -38.59 -9.24
C LEU A 283 -11.39 -37.88 -8.10
N GLY A 284 -10.07 -37.77 -8.21
CA GLY A 284 -9.32 -36.70 -7.54
C GLY A 284 -9.56 -35.33 -8.20
N ASP A 285 -10.46 -35.28 -9.20
CA ASP A 285 -10.78 -34.12 -10.02
C ASP A 285 -12.04 -33.42 -9.50
N TYR A 286 -11.91 -32.12 -9.24
CA TYR A 286 -13.04 -31.26 -8.92
C TYR A 286 -13.80 -30.96 -10.22
N SER A 287 -14.97 -31.57 -10.42
CA SER A 287 -15.94 -31.11 -11.43
C SER A 287 -16.78 -29.99 -10.80
N PRO A 288 -16.65 -28.73 -11.25
CA PRO A 288 -17.37 -27.64 -10.61
C PRO A 288 -18.86 -27.68 -10.95
N ASP A 289 -19.70 -27.68 -9.91
CA ASP A 289 -21.15 -27.47 -10.03
C ASP A 289 -21.48 -26.06 -10.60
N ASN A 290 -20.52 -25.13 -10.50
CA ASN A 290 -20.65 -23.71 -10.84
C ASN A 290 -19.72 -23.33 -12.04
N HIS A 291 -19.44 -22.05 -12.23
CA HIS A 291 -18.61 -21.50 -13.31
C HIS A 291 -17.18 -22.12 -13.32
N VAL A 292 -16.85 -22.89 -14.38
CA VAL A 292 -15.60 -23.68 -14.43
C VAL A 292 -14.32 -22.85 -14.34
N PHE A 293 -14.30 -21.63 -14.90
CA PHE A 293 -13.12 -20.76 -14.85
C PHE A 293 -12.92 -20.10 -13.47
N ASP A 294 -14.02 -19.83 -12.76
CA ASP A 294 -13.95 -19.31 -11.39
C ASP A 294 -13.45 -20.41 -10.45
N ALA A 295 -13.93 -21.64 -10.67
CA ALA A 295 -13.46 -22.84 -10.01
C ALA A 295 -11.96 -23.11 -10.26
N LEU A 296 -11.47 -22.91 -11.48
CA LEU A 296 -10.05 -23.07 -11.81
C LEU A 296 -9.19 -22.02 -11.07
N ALA A 297 -9.63 -20.76 -11.04
CA ALA A 297 -8.96 -19.71 -10.26
C ALA A 297 -8.99 -19.99 -8.74
N ALA A 298 -10.11 -20.54 -8.23
CA ALA A 298 -10.27 -20.90 -6.82
C ALA A 298 -9.35 -22.06 -6.41
N ALA A 299 -9.29 -23.10 -7.25
CA ALA A 299 -8.47 -24.29 -7.02
C ALA A 299 -7.00 -23.92 -6.87
N LEU A 300 -6.53 -22.91 -7.60
CA LEU A 300 -5.18 -22.39 -7.49
C LEU A 300 -4.88 -21.81 -6.11
N LEU A 301 -5.76 -20.94 -5.60
CA LEU A 301 -5.64 -20.38 -4.26
C LEU A 301 -5.68 -21.49 -3.20
N MET A 302 -6.61 -22.45 -3.31
CA MET A 302 -6.70 -23.58 -2.38
C MET A 302 -5.38 -24.34 -2.31
N ARG A 303 -4.75 -24.59 -3.46
CA ARG A 303 -3.45 -25.25 -3.52
C ARG A 303 -2.33 -24.42 -2.90
N GLN A 304 -2.29 -23.11 -3.15
CA GLN A 304 -1.32 -22.22 -2.49
C GLN A 304 -1.42 -22.34 -0.96
N LEU A 305 -2.64 -22.35 -0.43
CA LEU A 305 -2.89 -22.49 1.01
C LEU A 305 -2.49 -23.87 1.55
N GLU A 306 -2.71 -24.94 0.79
CA GLU A 306 -2.26 -26.30 1.14
C GLU A 306 -0.74 -26.39 1.17
N SER A 307 -0.06 -25.86 0.16
CA SER A 307 1.41 -25.82 0.11
C SER A 307 1.99 -25.02 1.27
N ILE A 308 1.40 -23.87 1.61
CA ILE A 308 1.83 -23.07 2.78
C ILE A 308 1.58 -23.82 4.09
N ARG A 309 0.48 -24.57 4.22
CA ARG A 309 0.16 -25.38 5.41
C ARG A 309 1.19 -26.50 5.66
N ALA A 310 1.86 -26.97 4.61
CA ALA A 310 2.88 -28.02 4.72
C ALA A 310 4.20 -27.53 5.34
N ILE A 311 4.50 -26.23 5.24
CA ILE A 311 5.74 -25.61 5.75
C ILE A 311 5.86 -25.77 7.27
N ARG A 312 7.04 -26.15 7.77
CA ARG A 312 7.39 -26.25 9.20
C ARG A 312 8.54 -25.30 9.57
N PRO A 313 8.61 -24.81 10.82
CA PRO A 313 9.70 -24.00 11.34
C PRO A 313 11.13 -24.51 11.08
N GLY A 314 11.32 -25.84 11.08
CA GLY A 314 12.63 -26.47 10.95
C GLY A 314 13.09 -26.72 9.51
N ASP A 315 12.27 -26.40 8.52
CA ASP A 315 12.58 -26.65 7.11
C ASP A 315 13.52 -25.59 6.50
N TYR A 316 13.71 -24.45 7.19
CA TYR A 316 14.43 -23.28 6.67
C TYR A 316 15.47 -22.76 7.68
N SER A 317 16.66 -22.42 7.18
CA SER A 317 17.78 -21.94 8.01
C SER A 317 17.71 -20.45 8.34
N ASP A 318 17.03 -19.64 7.53
CA ASP A 318 16.94 -18.20 7.71
C ASP A 318 15.66 -17.60 7.11
N ARG A 319 15.46 -16.30 7.37
CA ARG A 319 14.31 -15.52 6.92
C ARG A 319 14.22 -15.40 5.40
N VAL A 320 15.37 -15.33 4.72
CA VAL A 320 15.45 -15.13 3.27
C VAL A 320 14.99 -16.37 2.54
N ALA A 321 15.38 -17.55 3.01
CA ALA A 321 14.97 -18.84 2.45
C ALA A 321 13.45 -19.05 2.59
N LEU A 322 12.87 -18.71 3.75
CA LEU A 322 11.42 -18.82 3.97
C LEU A 322 10.63 -17.83 3.09
N ASP A 323 11.04 -16.56 3.05
CA ASP A 323 10.38 -15.55 2.20
C ASP A 323 10.49 -15.93 0.72
N GLN A 324 11.65 -16.45 0.28
CA GLN A 324 11.82 -16.95 -1.09
C GLN A 324 10.87 -18.12 -1.40
N ARG A 325 10.73 -19.11 -0.51
CA ARG A 325 9.78 -20.22 -0.73
C ARG A 325 8.34 -19.72 -0.85
N LEU A 326 7.90 -18.86 0.07
CA LEU A 326 6.56 -18.29 0.03
C LEU A 326 6.35 -17.47 -1.26
N HIS A 327 7.39 -16.77 -1.70
CA HIS A 327 7.39 -16.02 -2.95
C HIS A 327 7.19 -16.92 -4.18
N GLU A 328 7.84 -18.07 -4.22
CA GLU A 328 7.72 -19.08 -5.28
C GLU A 328 6.33 -19.73 -5.28
N LEU A 329 5.82 -20.15 -4.12
CA LEU A 329 4.50 -20.77 -3.98
C LEU A 329 3.34 -19.84 -4.37
N THR A 330 3.49 -18.55 -4.06
CA THR A 330 2.43 -17.54 -4.30
C THR A 330 2.61 -16.73 -5.58
N GLY A 331 3.72 -16.93 -6.30
CA GLY A 331 4.10 -16.13 -7.46
C GLY A 331 3.46 -16.56 -8.78
N PRO A 332 3.52 -15.70 -9.82
CA PRO A 332 2.93 -15.98 -11.13
C PRO A 332 3.49 -17.24 -11.81
N GLN A 333 4.70 -17.68 -11.43
CA GLN A 333 5.33 -18.91 -11.94
C GLN A 333 4.56 -20.17 -11.54
N ALA A 334 3.97 -20.21 -10.34
CA ALA A 334 3.12 -21.31 -9.91
C ALA A 334 1.74 -21.30 -10.59
N LEU A 335 1.36 -20.17 -11.21
CA LEU A 335 0.03 -19.94 -11.81
C LEU A 335 0.04 -20.11 -13.33
N LEU A 336 1.15 -19.80 -13.99
CA LEU A 336 1.30 -19.72 -15.44
C LEU A 336 2.25 -20.84 -15.90
N GLY A 337 1.71 -21.91 -16.53
CA GLY A 337 2.35 -23.22 -16.74
C GLY A 337 3.56 -23.34 -17.71
N ALA A 338 3.97 -24.59 -17.99
CA ALA A 338 5.33 -25.04 -18.38
C ALA A 338 5.72 -25.12 -19.87
N PHE A 339 4.85 -24.82 -20.83
CA PHE A 339 5.18 -25.05 -22.25
C PHE A 339 5.69 -23.78 -22.94
N ARG A 340 6.83 -23.93 -23.62
CA ARG A 340 7.41 -22.92 -24.50
C ARG A 340 6.54 -22.76 -25.74
N SER A 341 5.67 -21.76 -25.75
CA SER A 341 5.21 -21.18 -27.01
C SER A 341 6.35 -20.34 -27.62
N GLY A 342 6.30 -20.05 -28.93
CA GLY A 342 7.26 -19.14 -29.58
C GLY A 342 7.37 -17.77 -28.88
N HIS A 343 6.31 -17.35 -28.20
CA HIS A 343 6.26 -16.16 -27.35
C HIS A 343 7.22 -16.24 -26.15
N GLU A 344 7.37 -17.38 -25.48
CA GLU A 344 8.31 -17.52 -24.36
C GLU A 344 9.77 -17.40 -24.82
N ALA A 345 10.10 -17.87 -26.03
CA ALA A 345 11.44 -17.69 -26.62
C ALA A 345 11.75 -16.21 -26.91
N GLN A 346 10.75 -15.41 -27.27
CA GLN A 346 10.89 -13.97 -27.48
C GLN A 346 11.00 -13.20 -26.15
N LEU A 347 10.23 -13.61 -25.12
CA LEU A 347 10.33 -13.07 -23.76
C LEU A 347 11.71 -13.39 -23.13
N LEU A 348 12.29 -14.57 -23.40
CA LEU A 348 13.65 -14.94 -22.98
C LEU A 348 14.72 -14.02 -23.59
N LYS A 349 14.63 -13.73 -24.88
CA LYS A 349 15.54 -12.76 -25.53
C LYS A 349 15.49 -11.38 -24.85
N LEU A 350 14.29 -10.93 -24.47
CA LEU A 350 14.10 -9.67 -23.73
C LEU A 350 14.62 -9.75 -22.30
N HIS A 351 14.48 -10.90 -21.64
CA HIS A 351 15.02 -11.15 -20.30
C HIS A 351 16.56 -11.07 -20.28
N ASP A 352 17.21 -11.64 -21.28
CA ASP A 352 18.68 -11.65 -21.39
C ASP A 352 19.26 -10.24 -21.57
N LEU A 353 18.48 -9.32 -22.14
CA LEU A 353 18.84 -7.90 -22.28
C LEU A 353 18.77 -7.12 -20.95
N LEU A 354 18.14 -7.62 -19.90
CA LEU A 354 18.02 -6.92 -18.62
C LEU A 354 19.38 -6.88 -17.88
N PRO A 355 19.76 -5.78 -17.22
CA PRO A 355 20.96 -5.69 -16.42
C PRO A 355 20.78 -6.42 -15.08
N ASP A 356 21.91 -6.77 -14.46
CA ASP A 356 21.94 -7.57 -13.23
C ASP A 356 21.18 -6.92 -12.08
N TRP A 357 21.29 -5.61 -11.89
CA TRP A 357 20.57 -4.91 -10.81
C TRP A 357 19.04 -5.03 -10.96
N LEU A 358 18.51 -5.08 -12.19
CA LEU A 358 17.07 -5.22 -12.43
C LEU A 358 16.64 -6.69 -12.38
N ARG A 359 17.49 -7.63 -12.81
CA ARG A 359 17.27 -9.07 -12.63
C ARG A 359 17.23 -9.47 -11.15
N GLN A 360 18.08 -8.86 -10.34
CA GLN A 360 18.19 -9.11 -8.89
C GLN A 360 17.22 -8.29 -8.04
N ALA A 361 16.56 -7.27 -8.62
CA ALA A 361 15.61 -6.43 -7.90
C ALA A 361 14.43 -7.22 -7.32
N SER A 362 13.82 -6.69 -6.26
CA SER A 362 12.62 -7.28 -5.67
C SER A 362 11.49 -7.36 -6.71
N THR A 363 10.54 -8.26 -6.53
CA THR A 363 9.37 -8.34 -7.42
C THR A 363 8.50 -7.10 -7.38
N VAL A 364 8.40 -6.45 -6.23
CA VAL A 364 7.70 -5.18 -6.09
C VAL A 364 8.38 -4.09 -6.92
N ASP A 365 9.71 -3.98 -6.82
CA ASP A 365 10.49 -2.99 -7.59
C ASP A 365 10.42 -3.27 -9.10
N ARG A 366 10.55 -4.53 -9.51
CA ARG A 366 10.43 -4.92 -10.93
C ARG A 366 9.03 -4.68 -11.49
N ALA A 367 7.98 -4.97 -10.71
CA ALA A 367 6.61 -4.66 -11.12
C ALA A 367 6.37 -3.16 -11.20
N LEU A 368 6.89 -2.38 -10.25
CA LEU A 368 6.84 -0.93 -10.31
C LEU A 368 7.58 -0.39 -11.55
N TYR A 369 8.75 -0.95 -11.87
CA TYR A 369 9.46 -0.61 -13.10
C TYR A 369 8.65 -1.00 -14.35
N GLY A 370 8.10 -2.22 -14.38
CA GLY A 370 7.22 -2.72 -15.43
C GLY A 370 5.98 -1.85 -15.65
N ARG A 371 5.39 -1.27 -14.60
CA ARG A 371 4.31 -0.26 -14.73
C ARG A 371 4.75 0.97 -15.48
N TYR A 372 5.95 1.48 -15.20
CA TYR A 372 6.46 2.62 -15.96
C TYR A 372 6.73 2.26 -17.41
N VAL A 373 7.27 1.06 -17.70
CA VAL A 373 7.48 0.56 -19.07
C VAL A 373 6.16 0.39 -19.82
N SER A 374 5.15 -0.23 -19.19
CA SER A 374 3.81 -0.41 -19.78
C SER A 374 3.14 0.94 -20.07
N ARG A 375 3.28 1.92 -19.18
CA ARG A 375 2.79 3.29 -19.43
C ARG A 375 3.52 3.98 -20.56
N LEU A 376 4.83 3.78 -20.68
CA LEU A 376 5.58 4.32 -21.81
C LEU A 376 5.03 3.76 -23.13
N SER A 377 4.69 2.47 -23.18
CA SER A 377 3.97 1.85 -24.30
C SER A 377 2.60 2.50 -24.56
N GLU A 378 1.80 2.76 -23.52
CA GLU A 378 0.52 3.48 -23.64
C GLU A 378 0.68 4.89 -24.21
N VAL A 379 1.69 5.65 -23.76
CA VAL A 379 1.98 7.00 -24.27
C VAL A 379 2.31 6.95 -25.77
N HIS A 380 3.09 5.95 -26.21
CA HIS A 380 3.38 5.77 -27.63
C HIS A 380 2.15 5.37 -28.46
N ARG A 381 1.23 4.56 -27.92
CA ARG A 381 0.00 4.15 -28.60
C ARG A 381 -1.05 5.27 -28.68
N LEU A 382 -1.24 6.04 -27.61
CA LEU A 382 -2.23 7.13 -27.51
C LEU A 382 -2.05 8.25 -28.57
N ARG A 383 -0.88 8.30 -29.19
CA ARG A 383 -0.47 9.38 -30.08
C ARG A 383 0.12 8.85 -31.39
N GLU A 384 -0.19 7.59 -31.75
CA GLU A 384 0.26 6.94 -33.00
C GLU A 384 1.77 7.04 -33.28
N GLY A 385 2.59 7.28 -32.25
CA GLY A 385 4.03 7.49 -32.39
C GLY A 385 4.51 8.92 -32.62
N GLU A 386 3.64 9.93 -32.51
CA GLU A 386 4.03 11.34 -32.59
C GLU A 386 5.05 11.72 -31.49
N ALA A 387 6.20 12.26 -31.91
CA ALA A 387 7.24 12.72 -30.98
C ALA A 387 6.98 14.15 -30.48
N PHE A 388 7.66 14.55 -29.40
CA PHE A 388 7.54 15.91 -28.83
C PHE A 388 7.86 17.03 -29.85
N LEU A 389 8.90 16.87 -30.66
CA LEU A 389 9.27 17.86 -31.70
C LEU A 389 8.65 17.54 -33.07
N ASP A 390 7.67 16.63 -33.12
CA ASP A 390 7.00 16.32 -34.38
C ASP A 390 6.33 17.58 -34.95
N GLY A 391 6.52 17.83 -36.25
CA GLY A 391 6.16 19.09 -36.90
C GLY A 391 7.20 20.23 -36.80
N ILE A 392 8.30 20.06 -36.05
CA ILE A 392 9.45 20.98 -36.03
C ILE A 392 10.65 20.29 -36.72
N PRO A 393 11.11 20.76 -37.89
CA PRO A 393 12.28 20.16 -38.55
C PRO A 393 13.51 20.28 -37.66
N ARG A 394 14.37 19.26 -37.68
CA ARG A 394 15.69 19.31 -37.02
C ARG A 394 16.50 20.45 -37.60
N ILE A 395 17.42 21.04 -36.82
CA ILE A 395 18.21 22.20 -37.28
C ILE A 395 18.97 21.92 -38.59
N LEU A 396 19.50 20.71 -38.79
CA LEU A 396 20.15 20.30 -40.03
C LEU A 396 19.17 20.27 -41.22
N GLU A 397 18.01 19.63 -41.07
CA GLU A 397 16.98 19.59 -42.10
C GLU A 397 16.42 20.98 -42.42
N PHE A 398 16.26 21.82 -41.37
CA PHE A 398 15.85 23.20 -41.51
C PHE A 398 16.91 24.01 -42.28
N ALA A 399 18.20 23.87 -41.90
CA ALA A 399 19.32 24.52 -42.57
C ALA A 399 19.39 24.11 -44.04
N GLU A 400 19.32 22.82 -44.36
CA GLU A 400 19.33 22.34 -45.75
C GLU A 400 18.17 22.92 -46.57
N ARG A 401 16.95 22.92 -46.02
CA ARG A 401 15.78 23.52 -46.69
C ARG A 401 15.92 25.02 -46.87
N ALA A 402 16.42 25.73 -45.85
CA ALA A 402 16.63 27.17 -45.89
C ALA A 402 17.72 27.55 -46.92
N LEU A 403 18.82 26.81 -46.93
CA LEU A 403 19.92 26.99 -47.89
C LEU A 403 19.48 26.64 -49.31
N ALA A 404 18.74 25.54 -49.52
CA ALA A 404 18.24 25.17 -50.84
C ALA A 404 17.30 26.26 -51.39
N LYS A 405 16.40 26.79 -50.55
CA LYS A 405 15.51 27.89 -50.91
C LYS A 405 16.28 29.18 -51.21
N SER A 406 17.28 29.51 -50.40
CA SER A 406 18.15 30.68 -50.58
C SER A 406 18.96 30.58 -51.88
N LEU A 407 19.56 29.41 -52.16
CA LEU A 407 20.30 29.16 -53.40
C LEU A 407 19.40 29.27 -54.63
N ALA A 408 18.20 28.68 -54.61
CA ALA A 408 17.25 28.78 -55.72
C ALA A 408 16.76 30.23 -55.95
N LYS A 409 16.62 31.02 -54.87
CA LYS A 409 16.27 32.44 -54.94
C LYS A 409 17.40 33.29 -55.54
N LEU A 410 18.65 33.02 -55.16
CA LEU A 410 19.82 33.76 -55.65
C LEU A 410 20.24 33.33 -57.06
N ASN A 411 19.95 32.09 -57.44
CA ASN A 411 20.20 31.58 -58.77
C ASN A 411 19.15 30.51 -59.16
N PRO A 412 18.28 30.79 -60.14
CA PRO A 412 17.26 29.83 -60.60
C PRO A 412 17.84 28.48 -61.07
N LYS A 413 19.11 28.44 -61.52
CA LYS A 413 19.78 27.19 -61.92
C LYS A 413 20.10 26.26 -60.74
N ALA A 414 19.94 26.73 -59.51
CA ALA A 414 20.11 25.93 -58.30
C ALA A 414 18.83 25.17 -57.88
N GLU A 415 17.73 25.31 -58.62
CA GLU A 415 16.49 24.59 -58.35
C GLU A 415 16.71 23.07 -58.46
N GLY A 416 16.33 22.32 -57.42
CA GLY A 416 16.51 20.86 -57.35
C GLY A 416 17.91 20.37 -56.93
N VAL A 417 18.81 21.27 -56.52
CA VAL A 417 20.13 20.91 -55.97
C VAL A 417 19.99 20.42 -54.54
N SER A 418 20.53 19.22 -54.26
CA SER A 418 20.64 18.72 -52.89
C SER A 418 21.83 19.35 -52.17
N VAL A 419 21.55 20.22 -51.19
CA VAL A 419 22.55 20.90 -50.35
C VAL A 419 23.41 19.92 -49.56
N ALA A 420 22.83 18.78 -49.13
CA ALA A 420 23.53 17.74 -48.36
C ALA A 420 24.76 17.13 -49.07
N HIS A 421 24.85 17.26 -50.40
CA HIS A 421 25.97 16.75 -51.20
C HIS A 421 27.04 17.82 -51.52
N ILE A 422 26.90 19.05 -51.02
CA ILE A 422 27.87 20.12 -51.25
C ILE A 422 28.95 20.02 -50.16
N ARG A 423 30.21 19.84 -50.58
CA ARG A 423 31.38 19.98 -49.70
C ARG A 423 32.27 21.12 -50.16
N VAL A 424 32.91 21.79 -49.22
CA VAL A 424 33.86 22.87 -49.50
C VAL A 424 35.19 22.53 -48.85
N THR A 425 36.25 22.50 -49.66
CA THR A 425 37.63 22.42 -49.20
C THR A 425 38.18 23.83 -49.09
N LEU A 426 38.57 24.23 -47.89
CA LEU A 426 39.20 25.52 -47.63
C LEU A 426 40.68 25.31 -47.34
N THR A 427 41.53 25.92 -48.17
CA THR A 427 42.98 25.99 -47.95
C THR A 427 43.34 27.33 -47.34
N ARG A 428 43.88 27.32 -46.11
CA ARG A 428 44.34 28.52 -45.39
C ARG A 428 45.84 28.51 -45.24
N VAL A 429 46.44 29.69 -45.16
CA VAL A 429 47.85 29.86 -44.77
C VAL A 429 47.94 29.71 -43.24
N ASP A 430 48.79 28.81 -42.77
CA ASP A 430 48.93 28.33 -41.39
C ASP A 430 50.32 28.63 -40.80
N ASN A 431 50.99 29.65 -41.34
CA ASN A 431 52.26 30.13 -40.82
C ASN A 431 52.07 30.86 -39.49
N SER A 432 52.93 30.61 -38.50
CA SER A 432 52.88 31.36 -37.24
C SER A 432 53.41 32.79 -37.41
N PRO A 433 52.96 33.77 -36.61
CA PRO A 433 53.49 35.14 -36.65
C PRO A 433 55.01 35.22 -36.42
N LEU A 434 55.58 34.26 -35.70
CA LEU A 434 57.02 34.13 -35.44
C LEU A 434 57.78 33.63 -36.67
N GLU A 435 57.21 32.72 -37.45
CA GLU A 435 57.81 32.20 -38.70
C GLU A 435 57.86 33.28 -39.79
N ALA A 436 56.86 34.17 -39.84
CA ALA A 436 56.82 35.28 -40.80
C ALA A 436 57.86 36.39 -40.50
N THR A 437 58.51 36.35 -39.33
CA THR A 437 59.56 37.29 -38.91
C THR A 437 60.98 36.74 -39.03
N ASP A 438 61.14 35.49 -39.45
CA ASP A 438 62.46 34.86 -39.62
C ASP A 438 63.18 35.49 -40.85
N PRO A 439 64.46 35.93 -40.75
CA PRO A 439 65.15 36.63 -41.84
C PRO A 439 65.30 35.83 -43.15
N GLY A 440 64.99 34.53 -43.13
CA GLY A 440 64.96 33.65 -44.30
C GLY A 440 63.57 33.36 -44.88
N PHE A 441 62.49 33.87 -44.27
CA PHE A 441 61.11 33.59 -44.71
C PHE A 441 60.79 34.28 -46.03
N ILE A 442 60.47 33.51 -47.06
CA ILE A 442 60.03 34.00 -48.36
C ILE A 442 58.50 33.82 -48.44
N PRO A 443 57.70 34.92 -48.44
CA PRO A 443 56.23 34.89 -48.32
C PRO A 443 55.45 34.04 -49.34
N PHE A 444 56.10 33.57 -50.41
CA PHE A 444 55.49 32.77 -51.47
C PHE A 444 56.04 31.34 -51.56
N LEU A 445 57.19 31.05 -50.93
CA LEU A 445 57.88 29.76 -50.99
C LEU A 445 57.73 28.97 -49.67
N ASP A 446 57.61 29.66 -48.54
CA ASP A 446 57.56 29.06 -47.20
C ASP A 446 56.13 29.01 -46.62
N LEU A 447 55.11 29.13 -47.48
CA LEU A 447 53.71 29.05 -47.11
C LEU A 447 53.35 27.65 -46.62
N ARG A 448 53.09 27.49 -45.32
CA ARG A 448 52.41 26.31 -44.81
C ARG A 448 50.93 26.51 -45.06
N THR A 449 50.31 25.59 -45.78
CA THR A 449 48.87 25.63 -46.00
C THR A 449 48.18 24.47 -45.32
N ALA A 450 47.17 24.77 -44.50
CA ALA A 450 46.27 23.79 -43.94
C ALA A 450 44.99 23.74 -44.79
N SER A 451 44.65 22.56 -45.30
CA SER A 451 43.40 22.33 -46.05
C SER A 451 42.43 21.50 -45.22
N SER A 452 41.16 21.90 -45.21
CA SER A 452 40.08 21.16 -44.55
C SER A 452 38.85 21.07 -45.44
N THR A 453 38.33 19.86 -45.66
CA THR A 453 37.09 19.62 -46.39
C THR A 453 35.93 19.46 -45.44
N ARG A 454 34.87 20.23 -45.64
CA ARG A 454 33.72 20.30 -44.72
C ARG A 454 32.40 20.25 -45.49
N ASN A 455 31.34 19.77 -44.84
CA ASN A 455 29.98 19.83 -45.40
C ASN A 455 29.49 21.29 -45.39
N TYR A 456 28.88 21.74 -46.49
CA TYR A 456 28.35 23.09 -46.61
C TYR A 456 27.27 23.42 -45.56
N THR A 457 26.39 22.46 -45.23
CA THR A 457 25.37 22.62 -44.18
C THR A 457 26.03 22.84 -42.81
N ASP A 458 27.06 22.07 -42.48
CA ASP A 458 27.79 22.21 -41.21
C ASP A 458 28.50 23.57 -41.14
N MET A 459 29.11 24.01 -42.25
CA MET A 459 29.71 25.34 -42.36
C MET A 459 28.66 26.44 -42.20
N ALA A 460 27.46 26.29 -42.77
CA ALA A 460 26.39 27.27 -42.66
C ALA A 460 25.86 27.42 -41.23
N LEU A 461 25.80 26.33 -40.45
CA LEU A 461 25.51 26.37 -39.02
C LEU A 461 26.61 27.09 -38.22
N GLU A 462 27.83 27.09 -38.74
CA GLU A 462 28.96 27.89 -38.24
C GLU A 462 29.01 29.33 -38.78
N ASN A 463 27.94 29.78 -39.47
CA ASN A 463 27.74 31.16 -39.92
C ASN A 463 28.90 31.65 -40.83
N LEU A 464 28.97 32.95 -41.10
CA LEU A 464 29.89 33.55 -42.08
C LEU A 464 31.38 33.43 -41.72
N GLU A 465 31.72 33.19 -40.45
CA GLU A 465 33.11 32.94 -40.03
C GLU A 465 33.68 31.65 -40.60
N ALA A 466 32.82 30.65 -40.85
CA ALA A 466 33.21 29.43 -41.57
C ALA A 466 33.44 29.65 -43.07
N PHE A 467 33.11 30.85 -43.58
CA PHE A 467 33.35 31.28 -44.96
C PHE A 467 34.31 32.49 -45.01
N PRO A 468 35.59 32.32 -44.61
CA PRO A 468 36.56 33.40 -44.66
C PRO A 468 36.85 33.82 -46.10
N LEU A 469 37.00 35.12 -46.32
CA LEU A 469 37.36 35.69 -47.64
C LEU A 469 38.83 35.41 -48.02
N SER A 470 39.68 35.07 -47.04
CA SER A 470 41.11 34.84 -47.21
C SER A 470 41.49 33.39 -47.54
N ALA A 471 40.55 32.45 -47.48
CA ALA A 471 40.81 31.06 -47.83
C ALA A 471 40.69 30.83 -49.34
N ILE A 472 41.44 29.86 -49.87
CA ILE A 472 41.27 29.39 -51.25
C ILE A 472 40.24 28.27 -51.23
N PRO A 473 39.03 28.45 -51.82
CA PRO A 473 37.96 27.47 -51.76
C PRO A 473 37.97 26.54 -52.98
N GLN A 474 37.73 25.25 -52.76
CA GLN A 474 37.35 24.28 -53.79
C GLN A 474 36.01 23.66 -53.43
N ILE A 475 35.07 23.64 -54.38
CA ILE A 475 33.71 23.16 -54.15
C ILE A 475 33.56 21.79 -54.81
N HIS A 476 33.01 20.85 -54.06
CA HIS A 476 32.74 19.48 -54.48
C HIS A 476 31.23 19.23 -54.42
N TYR A 477 30.70 18.54 -55.42
CA TYR A 477 29.30 18.15 -55.47
C TYR A 477 29.17 16.64 -55.59
N ASP A 478 29.08 15.98 -54.44
CA ASP A 478 29.15 14.52 -54.30
C ASP A 478 27.79 13.84 -54.59
N LYS A 479 27.07 14.31 -55.61
CA LYS A 479 25.83 13.65 -56.04
C LYS A 479 26.20 12.39 -56.84
N PRO A 480 25.68 11.20 -56.51
CA PRO A 480 25.95 10.01 -57.30
C PRO A 480 25.42 10.19 -58.73
N ALA A 481 26.32 10.14 -59.71
CA ALA A 481 25.96 10.10 -61.12
C ALA A 481 25.42 8.70 -61.49
N ALA A 482 24.60 8.60 -62.54
CA ALA A 482 24.01 7.33 -62.99
C ALA A 482 25.06 6.27 -63.42
N ASP A 483 26.30 6.70 -63.57
CA ASP A 483 27.48 6.05 -64.12
C ASP A 483 28.66 5.99 -63.13
N GLY A 484 28.46 6.41 -61.86
CA GLY A 484 29.44 6.26 -60.79
C GLY A 484 30.67 7.19 -60.84
N ALA A 485 30.73 8.12 -61.80
CA ALA A 485 31.75 9.16 -61.86
C ALA A 485 31.41 10.34 -60.91
N PRO A 486 32.41 10.99 -60.28
CA PRO A 486 32.19 12.19 -59.49
C PRO A 486 31.73 13.34 -60.40
N ALA A 487 30.54 13.89 -60.13
CA ALA A 487 30.04 15.05 -60.85
C ALA A 487 30.90 16.28 -60.51
N SER A 488 31.38 17.00 -61.53
CA SER A 488 32.00 18.31 -61.29
C SER A 488 30.95 19.28 -60.76
N ALA A 489 31.35 20.12 -59.79
CA ALA A 489 30.46 21.17 -59.30
C ALA A 489 30.04 22.06 -60.47
N PRO A 490 28.75 22.37 -60.63
CA PRO A 490 28.29 23.25 -61.71
C PRO A 490 29.02 24.59 -61.70
N GLU A 491 29.34 25.16 -62.86
CA GLU A 491 30.10 26.43 -62.96
C GLU A 491 29.44 27.59 -62.19
N TRP A 492 28.12 27.55 -62.01
CA TRP A 492 27.37 28.56 -61.29
C TRP A 492 27.51 28.45 -59.75
N MET A 493 27.95 27.30 -59.23
CA MET A 493 28.06 27.01 -57.80
C MET A 493 29.40 27.56 -57.27
N THR A 494 29.49 28.89 -57.14
CA THR A 494 30.70 29.58 -56.68
C THR A 494 30.71 29.77 -55.15
N TYR A 495 31.89 29.99 -54.59
CA TYR A 495 32.06 30.19 -53.15
C TYR A 495 31.33 31.45 -52.65
N GLU A 496 31.36 32.53 -53.43
CA GLU A 496 30.62 33.76 -53.13
C GLU A 496 29.11 33.54 -53.12
N LEU A 497 28.58 32.72 -54.04
CA LEU A 497 27.16 32.38 -54.06
C LEU A 497 26.77 31.55 -52.84
N LEU A 498 27.59 30.54 -52.49
CA LEU A 498 27.37 29.72 -51.29
C LEU A 498 27.41 30.58 -50.01
N ARG A 499 28.35 31.52 -49.92
CA ARG A 499 28.46 32.46 -48.80
C ARG A 499 27.28 33.42 -48.73
N ALA A 500 26.87 33.99 -49.86
CA ALA A 500 25.68 34.86 -49.96
C ALA A 500 24.39 34.11 -49.58
N ALA A 501 24.29 32.84 -49.96
CA ALA A 501 23.14 32.00 -49.62
C ALA A 501 23.05 31.71 -48.12
N VAL A 502 24.18 31.50 -47.42
CA VAL A 502 24.21 31.39 -45.95
C VAL A 502 23.72 32.68 -45.30
N ASN A 503 24.18 33.84 -45.78
CA ASN A 503 23.74 35.13 -45.27
C ASN A 503 22.24 35.38 -45.48
N ASP A 504 21.69 35.11 -46.67
CA ASP A 504 20.26 35.28 -46.97
C ASP A 504 19.37 34.27 -46.24
N ALA A 505 19.87 33.05 -46.00
CA ALA A 505 19.13 32.02 -45.26
C ALA A 505 18.95 32.38 -43.79
N ASP A 506 19.86 33.16 -43.21
CA ASP A 506 19.89 33.59 -41.80
C ASP A 506 19.38 32.49 -40.84
N ILE A 507 20.05 31.33 -40.87
CA ILE A 507 19.63 30.16 -40.08
C ILE A 507 19.64 30.52 -38.59
N GLY A 508 20.61 31.34 -38.18
CA GLY A 508 20.81 31.83 -36.82
C GLY A 508 19.65 32.68 -36.29
N GLY A 509 19.00 33.50 -37.12
CA GLY A 509 17.78 34.23 -36.73
C GLY A 509 16.50 33.42 -36.94
N ASN A 510 16.40 32.71 -38.07
CA ASN A 510 15.14 32.09 -38.52
C ASN A 510 14.78 30.81 -37.74
N TYR A 511 15.76 30.02 -37.29
CA TYR A 511 15.48 28.80 -36.53
C TYR A 511 15.00 29.08 -35.10
N PRO A 512 15.65 29.95 -34.29
CA PRO A 512 15.10 30.35 -33.00
C PRO A 512 13.72 31.00 -33.12
N ALA A 513 13.48 31.82 -34.15
CA ALA A 513 12.17 32.41 -34.41
C ALA A 513 11.08 31.35 -34.69
N LEU A 514 11.42 30.27 -35.40
CA LEU A 514 10.54 29.11 -35.60
C LEU A 514 10.19 28.43 -34.27
N LEU A 515 11.20 28.19 -33.42
CA LEU A 515 11.00 27.59 -32.09
C LEU A 515 10.10 28.47 -31.21
N LYS A 516 10.37 29.78 -31.14
CA LYS A 516 9.54 30.75 -30.41
C LYS A 516 8.09 30.73 -30.91
N ARG A 517 7.89 30.71 -32.23
CA ARG A 517 6.55 30.69 -32.82
C ARG A 517 5.76 29.43 -32.47
N ASN A 518 6.40 28.27 -32.48
CA ASN A 518 5.71 26.99 -32.29
C ASN A 518 5.59 26.58 -30.81
N LEU A 519 6.57 26.94 -29.97
CA LEU A 519 6.65 26.49 -28.57
C LEU A 519 6.31 27.56 -27.52
N GLN A 520 6.52 28.84 -27.81
CA GLN A 520 6.23 29.93 -26.85
C GLN A 520 4.88 30.61 -27.09
N ARG A 521 4.44 30.75 -28.35
CA ARG A 521 3.11 31.32 -28.64
C ARG A 521 2.01 30.30 -28.32
N TYR A 522 0.86 30.77 -27.85
CA TYR A 522 -0.31 29.92 -27.61
C TYR A 522 -0.90 29.43 -28.94
N THR A 523 -0.39 28.30 -29.42
CA THR A 523 -0.85 27.58 -30.61
C THR A 523 -1.42 26.21 -30.22
N VAL A 524 -2.12 25.56 -31.15
CA VAL A 524 -2.60 24.18 -30.95
C VAL A 524 -1.41 23.23 -30.80
N GLU A 525 -0.33 23.48 -31.55
CA GLU A 525 0.93 22.74 -31.49
C GLU A 525 1.57 22.83 -30.10
N ARG A 526 1.65 24.02 -29.50
CA ARG A 526 2.16 24.19 -28.13
C ARG A 526 1.36 23.36 -27.12
N ALA A 527 0.03 23.37 -27.24
CA ALA A 527 -0.84 22.60 -26.34
C ALA A 527 -0.60 21.08 -26.50
N ARG A 528 -0.53 20.58 -27.74
CA ARG A 528 -0.19 19.18 -28.04
C ARG A 528 1.18 18.78 -27.49
N GLN A 529 2.20 19.59 -27.72
CA GLN A 529 3.58 19.32 -27.28
C GLN A 529 3.72 19.36 -25.76
N LYS A 530 3.05 20.31 -25.10
CA LYS A 530 2.97 20.39 -23.63
C LYS A 530 2.30 19.16 -23.03
N GLU A 531 1.21 18.68 -23.63
CA GLU A 531 0.53 17.47 -23.18
C GLU A 531 1.47 16.27 -23.30
N LEU A 532 2.07 16.05 -24.46
CA LEU A 532 3.07 14.98 -24.69
C LEU A 532 4.22 15.04 -23.67
N PHE A 533 4.81 16.23 -23.48
CA PHE A 533 5.86 16.47 -22.49
C PHE A 533 5.41 16.05 -21.08
N THR A 534 4.19 16.43 -20.71
CA THR A 534 3.62 16.11 -19.39
C THR A 534 3.48 14.60 -19.21
N LEU A 535 2.95 13.88 -20.21
CA LEU A 535 2.79 12.42 -20.15
C LEU A 535 4.16 11.72 -20.02
N TYR A 536 5.15 12.14 -20.81
CA TYR A 536 6.51 11.57 -20.72
C TYR A 536 7.16 11.83 -19.36
N MET A 537 7.10 13.07 -18.83
CA MET A 537 7.73 13.41 -17.55
C MET A 537 7.10 12.69 -16.36
N GLN A 538 5.80 12.45 -16.40
CA GLN A 538 5.10 11.68 -15.38
C GLN A 538 5.50 10.19 -15.35
N VAL A 539 6.12 9.68 -16.42
CA VAL A 539 6.63 8.30 -16.49
C VAL A 539 8.13 8.25 -16.24
N LEU A 540 8.91 9.07 -16.97
CA LEU A 540 10.37 8.97 -17.02
C LEU A 540 11.05 9.46 -15.75
N LEU A 541 10.58 10.55 -15.11
CA LEU A 541 11.22 11.05 -13.88
C LEU A 541 11.05 10.10 -12.69
N PRO A 542 9.84 9.57 -12.41
CA PRO A 542 9.69 8.55 -11.37
C PRO A 542 10.39 7.22 -11.70
N MET A 543 10.46 6.84 -12.98
CA MET A 543 11.23 5.68 -13.44
C MET A 543 12.72 5.86 -13.16
N LEU A 544 13.31 7.00 -13.54
CA LEU A 544 14.71 7.33 -13.26
C LEU A 544 15.00 7.35 -11.76
N ALA A 545 14.11 7.92 -10.95
CA ALA A 545 14.26 7.93 -9.50
C ALA A 545 14.29 6.49 -8.92
N LEU A 546 13.50 5.57 -9.49
CA LEU A 546 13.53 4.15 -9.12
C LEU A 546 14.84 3.49 -9.52
N GLU A 547 15.36 3.76 -10.73
CA GLU A 547 16.68 3.24 -11.16
C GLU A 547 17.81 3.71 -10.24
N LEU A 548 17.82 5.00 -9.91
CA LEU A 548 18.81 5.57 -9.00
C LEU A 548 18.68 4.97 -7.59
N ARG A 549 17.47 4.64 -7.14
CA ARG A 549 17.27 3.93 -5.86
C ARG A 549 17.75 2.49 -5.90
N LEU A 550 17.54 1.79 -7.02
CA LEU A 550 17.99 0.40 -7.20
C LEU A 550 19.51 0.32 -7.33
N THR A 551 20.15 1.35 -7.88
CA THR A 551 21.60 1.49 -7.99
C THR A 551 22.25 2.23 -6.81
N GLN A 552 21.52 2.42 -5.70
CA GLN A 552 21.98 3.04 -4.44
C GLN A 552 22.47 4.49 -4.55
N ARG A 553 22.02 5.24 -5.58
CA ARG A 553 22.32 6.66 -5.79
C ARG A 553 21.26 7.61 -5.24
N LEU A 554 20.07 7.10 -4.92
CA LEU A 554 19.01 7.80 -4.22
C LEU A 554 18.44 6.93 -3.10
N THR A 555 17.96 7.56 -2.03
CA THR A 555 17.21 6.89 -0.97
C THR A 555 15.77 6.62 -1.40
N GLU A 556 15.12 5.66 -0.72
CA GLU A 556 13.70 5.37 -0.94
C GLU A 556 12.81 6.60 -0.68
N ARG A 557 13.17 7.44 0.28
CA ARG A 557 12.44 8.70 0.57
C ARG A 557 12.56 9.69 -0.59
N ALA A 558 13.75 9.88 -1.14
CA ALA A 558 13.96 10.74 -2.31
C ALA A 558 13.15 10.23 -3.51
N ARG A 559 13.18 8.92 -3.78
CA ARG A 559 12.35 8.28 -4.82
C ARG A 559 10.86 8.55 -4.63
N LEU A 560 10.36 8.41 -3.40
CA LEU A 560 8.96 8.67 -3.06
C LEU A 560 8.59 10.15 -3.25
N TYR A 561 9.47 11.09 -2.91
CA TYR A 561 9.21 12.52 -3.11
C TYR A 561 9.07 12.86 -4.60
N VAL A 562 9.96 12.34 -5.46
CA VAL A 562 9.86 12.52 -6.92
C VAL A 562 8.56 11.92 -7.46
N GLY A 563 8.23 10.69 -7.07
CA GLY A 563 6.99 10.04 -7.49
C GLY A 563 5.72 10.78 -7.05
N ALA A 564 5.73 11.35 -5.84
CA ALA A 564 4.59 12.08 -5.29
C ALA A 564 4.34 13.42 -5.99
N VAL A 565 5.41 14.15 -6.34
CA VAL A 565 5.35 15.44 -7.04
C VAL A 565 4.95 15.29 -8.51
N MET A 566 5.31 14.18 -9.15
CA MET A 566 4.86 13.85 -10.51
C MET A 566 3.41 13.33 -10.55
N GLY A 567 2.75 13.23 -9.39
CA GLY A 567 1.38 12.77 -9.29
C GLY A 567 0.34 13.89 -9.42
N MET A 568 -0.80 13.60 -10.07
CA MET A 568 -1.82 14.62 -10.42
C MET A 568 -2.84 14.97 -9.31
N ASP A 569 -2.88 14.26 -8.16
CA ASP A 569 -4.09 14.24 -7.32
C ASP A 569 -4.08 15.06 -6.03
N ALA A 570 -2.97 15.70 -5.66
CA ALA A 570 -2.94 16.55 -4.48
C ALA A 570 -2.25 17.88 -4.80
N ARG A 571 -2.92 19.00 -4.49
CA ARG A 571 -2.28 20.33 -4.54
C ARG A 571 -1.02 20.40 -3.66
N VAL A 572 -0.89 19.47 -2.70
CA VAL A 572 0.30 19.26 -1.88
C VAL A 572 0.48 17.74 -1.62
N PRO A 573 1.46 17.07 -2.23
CA PRO A 573 1.74 15.65 -1.95
C PRO A 573 2.21 15.46 -0.50
N VAL A 574 1.76 14.38 0.15
CA VAL A 574 2.18 14.00 1.52
C VAL A 574 2.89 12.66 1.48
N VAL A 575 4.13 12.61 1.99
CA VAL A 575 4.93 11.39 2.10
C VAL A 575 5.38 11.24 3.55
N SER A 576 5.01 10.12 4.18
CA SER A 576 5.31 9.83 5.61
C SER A 576 4.93 10.99 6.56
N GLY A 577 3.75 11.60 6.33
CA GLY A 577 3.25 12.73 7.13
C GLY A 577 3.89 14.10 6.82
N LEU A 578 4.83 14.17 5.86
CA LEU A 578 5.46 15.43 5.44
C LEU A 578 4.84 15.95 4.14
N SER A 579 4.48 17.22 4.14
CA SER A 579 4.08 17.97 2.95
C SER A 579 5.31 18.19 2.07
N ILE A 580 5.29 17.64 0.86
CA ILE A 580 6.36 17.74 -0.15
C ILE A 580 6.00 18.86 -1.12
N VAL A 581 7.00 19.70 -1.42
CA VAL A 581 6.87 20.89 -2.26
C VAL A 581 8.02 20.95 -3.27
N VAL A 582 7.82 21.75 -4.31
CA VAL A 582 8.83 22.03 -5.33
C VAL A 582 9.22 23.49 -5.20
N ARG A 583 10.50 23.79 -5.33
CA ARG A 583 11.05 25.16 -5.34
C ARG A 583 11.87 25.35 -6.60
N PRO A 584 11.65 26.40 -7.41
CA PRO A 584 12.64 26.82 -8.41
C PRO A 584 13.97 27.10 -7.71
N LEU A 585 15.08 26.65 -8.28
CA LEU A 585 16.38 26.99 -7.72
C LEU A 585 16.68 28.46 -8.02
N ALA A 586 16.86 29.27 -6.98
CA ALA A 586 17.28 30.66 -7.12
C ALA A 586 18.23 31.06 -5.99
N LEU A 587 19.12 31.99 -6.30
CA LEU A 587 20.14 32.50 -5.38
C LEU A 587 19.79 33.91 -4.95
N LEU A 588 20.11 34.25 -3.70
CA LEU A 588 20.01 35.59 -3.16
C LEU A 588 21.43 36.05 -2.86
N ALA A 589 21.92 37.07 -3.59
CA ALA A 589 23.28 37.57 -3.43
C ALA A 589 23.56 38.15 -2.03
N HIS A 590 22.51 38.64 -1.34
CA HIS A 590 22.52 38.99 0.07
C HIS A 590 21.09 38.88 0.62
N PRO A 591 20.88 38.88 1.96
CA PRO A 591 19.53 38.91 2.53
C PRO A 591 18.70 40.08 1.96
N GLY A 592 17.53 39.77 1.39
CA GLY A 592 16.64 40.75 0.76
C GLY A 592 16.97 41.17 -0.68
N ALA A 593 18.00 40.57 -1.31
CA ALA A 593 18.28 40.74 -2.73
C ALA A 593 17.14 40.19 -3.62
N ALA A 594 17.10 40.60 -4.88
CA ALA A 594 16.25 39.92 -5.87
C ALA A 594 16.71 38.47 -6.05
N ALA A 595 15.76 37.57 -6.33
CA ALA A 595 16.06 36.16 -6.56
C ALA A 595 16.63 35.97 -7.97
N ASP A 596 17.89 35.55 -8.04
CA ASP A 596 18.58 35.22 -9.28
C ASP A 596 18.22 33.77 -9.65
N HIS A 597 17.23 33.62 -10.53
CA HIS A 597 16.66 32.33 -10.89
C HIS A 597 17.60 31.53 -11.80
N VAL A 598 17.84 30.28 -11.41
CA VAL A 598 18.58 29.30 -12.22
C VAL A 598 17.58 28.60 -13.13
N LEU A 599 17.67 28.88 -14.43
CA LEU A 599 16.77 28.29 -15.42
C LEU A 599 16.83 26.76 -15.38
N ASN A 600 15.64 26.14 -15.47
CA ASN A 600 15.47 24.70 -15.57
C ASN A 600 16.09 23.91 -14.39
N HIS A 601 16.19 24.48 -13.19
CA HIS A 601 16.65 23.77 -11.99
C HIS A 601 15.59 23.87 -10.89
N PHE A 602 15.28 22.75 -10.23
CA PHE A 602 14.23 22.67 -9.21
C PHE A 602 14.68 21.82 -8.02
N VAL A 603 14.18 22.13 -6.82
CA VAL A 603 14.42 21.36 -5.60
C VAL A 603 13.10 20.76 -5.11
N ILE A 604 13.07 19.43 -4.98
CA ILE A 604 11.94 18.65 -4.50
C ILE A 604 12.23 18.19 -3.06
N GLY A 605 11.40 18.57 -2.11
CA GLY A 605 11.61 18.16 -0.72
C GLY A 605 10.51 18.63 0.22
N PRO A 606 10.64 18.38 1.53
CA PRO A 606 9.64 18.81 2.50
C PRO A 606 9.48 20.33 2.54
N ARG A 607 8.28 20.78 2.92
CA ARG A 607 7.97 22.20 3.12
C ARG A 607 8.86 22.84 4.20
N MET A 608 9.22 22.08 5.23
CA MET A 608 10.20 22.47 6.24
C MET A 608 11.63 22.31 5.69
N ILE A 609 12.38 23.40 5.65
CA ILE A 609 13.69 23.50 4.98
C ILE A 609 14.84 22.82 5.76
N ASP A 610 14.66 22.59 7.06
CA ASP A 610 15.59 21.90 7.96
C ASP A 610 15.47 20.36 7.88
N ARG A 611 14.44 19.85 7.19
CA ARG A 611 14.21 18.42 7.01
C ARG A 611 14.64 17.96 5.61
N GLY A 612 15.03 16.69 5.52
CA GLY A 612 15.46 16.05 4.28
C GLY A 612 14.67 14.81 3.90
N PRO A 613 15.05 14.16 2.78
CA PRO A 613 16.03 14.66 1.81
C PRO A 613 15.51 15.82 0.93
N GLN A 614 16.43 16.57 0.33
CA GLN A 614 16.17 17.56 -0.73
C GLN A 614 16.73 17.01 -2.03
N VAL A 615 15.88 16.85 -3.05
CA VAL A 615 16.26 16.29 -4.35
C VAL A 615 16.39 17.42 -5.36
N LEU A 616 17.60 17.68 -5.84
CA LEU A 616 17.87 18.65 -6.90
C LEU A 616 17.62 17.99 -8.26
N LEU A 617 16.65 18.52 -9.00
CA LEU A 617 16.30 18.17 -10.37
C LEU A 617 16.96 19.15 -11.35
N ARG A 618 17.78 18.61 -12.25
CA ARG A 618 18.52 19.34 -13.30
C ARG A 618 18.31 18.65 -14.65
N PRO A 619 17.20 18.90 -15.34
CA PRO A 619 16.93 18.26 -16.62
C PRO A 619 18.05 18.58 -17.62
N GLY A 620 18.66 17.52 -18.15
CA GLY A 620 19.76 17.59 -19.12
C GLY A 620 21.18 17.68 -18.57
N ALA A 621 21.36 17.68 -17.25
CA ALA A 621 22.68 17.45 -16.65
C ALA A 621 23.07 15.96 -16.71
N GLU A 622 24.37 15.65 -16.66
CA GLU A 622 24.87 14.26 -16.58
C GLU A 622 24.26 13.46 -15.42
N GLN A 623 23.94 14.14 -14.32
CA GLN A 623 23.23 13.59 -13.18
C GLN A 623 21.95 14.41 -12.94
N PRO A 624 20.81 13.98 -13.52
CA PRO A 624 19.57 14.76 -13.48
C PRO A 624 18.96 14.89 -12.09
N LEU A 625 19.22 13.94 -11.20
CA LEU A 625 18.72 13.91 -9.83
C LEU A 625 19.89 13.75 -8.86
N LEU A 626 20.02 14.67 -7.90
CA LEU A 626 20.96 14.59 -6.79
C LEU A 626 20.21 14.72 -5.46
N GLU A 627 20.61 13.95 -4.45
CA GLU A 627 20.02 13.99 -3.12
C GLU A 627 20.95 14.69 -2.12
N PHE A 628 20.38 15.58 -1.32
CA PHE A 628 21.05 16.28 -0.23
C PHE A 628 20.27 16.13 1.07
N ALA A 629 20.96 16.10 2.21
CA ALA A 629 20.31 15.92 3.52
C ALA A 629 19.43 17.10 3.94
N SER A 630 19.74 18.33 3.51
CA SER A 630 18.95 19.54 3.76
C SER A 630 19.28 20.64 2.74
N LEU A 631 18.55 21.75 2.77
CA LEU A 631 18.81 22.88 1.89
C LEU A 631 20.19 23.51 2.16
N ALA A 632 20.65 23.48 3.41
CA ALA A 632 21.99 23.92 3.79
C ALA A 632 23.10 23.04 3.19
N HIS A 633 22.89 21.72 3.11
CA HIS A 633 23.85 20.82 2.47
C HIS A 633 23.89 21.03 0.96
N LEU A 634 22.76 21.34 0.33
CA LEU A 634 22.73 21.73 -1.08
C LEU A 634 23.56 23.01 -1.29
N LEU A 635 23.37 24.05 -0.48
CA LEU A 635 24.15 25.29 -0.60
C LEU A 635 25.66 25.04 -0.40
N ALA A 636 26.03 24.24 0.60
CA ALA A 636 27.43 23.86 0.83
C ALA A 636 28.03 23.11 -0.37
N ALA A 637 27.27 22.22 -1.01
CA ALA A 637 27.71 21.53 -2.22
C ALA A 637 27.89 22.51 -3.39
N ILE A 638 26.99 23.50 -3.56
CA ILE A 638 27.13 24.55 -4.57
C ILE A 638 28.42 25.37 -4.34
N GLN A 639 28.81 25.58 -3.09
CA GLN A 639 30.02 26.33 -2.74
C GLN A 639 31.31 25.52 -2.95
N ALA A 640 31.26 24.19 -2.83
CA ALA A 640 32.44 23.34 -2.85
C ALA A 640 32.68 22.60 -4.17
N GLU A 641 31.62 22.19 -4.88
CA GLU A 641 31.72 21.31 -6.05
C GLU A 641 31.74 22.09 -7.37
N GLU A 642 32.89 22.10 -8.05
CA GLU A 642 33.08 22.85 -9.31
C GLU A 642 32.10 22.42 -10.42
N ALA A 643 31.83 21.12 -10.56
CA ALA A 643 30.89 20.63 -11.57
C ALA A 643 29.46 21.13 -11.34
N LEU A 644 29.05 21.27 -10.06
CA LEU A 644 27.74 21.80 -9.70
C LEU A 644 27.68 23.32 -9.94
N GLN A 645 28.75 24.04 -9.64
CA GLN A 645 28.87 25.48 -9.94
C GLN A 645 28.71 25.76 -11.43
N GLN A 646 29.43 25.01 -12.29
CA GLN A 646 29.34 25.18 -13.73
C GLN A 646 27.92 24.92 -14.26
N SER A 647 27.23 23.91 -13.71
CA SER A 647 25.82 23.63 -14.03
C SER A 647 24.89 24.79 -13.66
N ILE A 648 25.07 25.40 -12.49
CA ILE A 648 24.24 26.51 -12.02
C ILE A 648 24.54 27.79 -12.80
N LEU A 649 25.81 28.12 -13.02
CA LEU A 649 26.23 29.27 -13.82
C LEU A 649 25.71 29.20 -15.26
N ALA A 650 25.52 27.99 -15.80
CA ALA A 650 24.92 27.78 -17.13
C ALA A 650 23.43 28.10 -17.17
N GLY A 651 22.72 27.98 -16.04
CA GLY A 651 21.29 28.30 -15.92
C GLY A 651 20.98 29.77 -15.64
N LEU A 652 21.97 30.57 -15.21
CA LEU A 652 21.78 31.98 -14.88
C LEU A 652 21.74 32.90 -16.11
N ASP A 653 21.07 34.05 -15.99
CA ASP A 653 21.21 35.14 -16.96
C ASP A 653 22.63 35.75 -16.93
N GLU A 654 22.97 36.55 -17.95
CA GLU A 654 24.33 37.11 -18.08
C GLU A 654 24.69 38.07 -16.93
N HIS A 655 23.72 38.79 -16.38
CA HIS A 655 23.93 39.71 -15.26
C HIS A 655 24.21 38.92 -13.97
N SER A 656 23.32 38.01 -13.62
CA SER A 656 23.42 37.12 -12.45
C SER A 656 24.68 36.27 -12.48
N ARG A 657 25.07 35.76 -13.67
CA ARG A 657 26.30 34.99 -13.83
C ARG A 657 27.55 35.76 -13.40
N ARG A 658 27.64 37.06 -13.69
CA ARG A 658 28.80 37.89 -13.31
C ARG A 658 28.94 38.04 -11.80
N ILE A 659 27.84 37.94 -11.06
CA ILE A 659 27.80 38.00 -9.59
C ILE A 659 28.44 36.74 -8.98
N TYR A 660 28.14 35.56 -9.54
CA TYR A 660 28.49 34.27 -8.93
C TYR A 660 29.71 33.55 -9.55
N ASP A 661 30.11 33.91 -10.78
CA ASP A 661 31.26 33.31 -11.45
C ASP A 661 32.58 33.62 -10.70
N ARG A 662 33.62 32.79 -10.89
CA ARG A 662 34.97 32.98 -10.31
C ARG A 662 35.02 33.21 -8.79
N GLY A 663 34.32 32.37 -8.02
CA GLY A 663 34.34 32.43 -6.55
C GLY A 663 33.16 33.18 -5.92
N GLY A 664 32.27 33.74 -6.74
CA GLY A 664 31.09 34.49 -6.29
C GLY A 664 30.04 33.69 -5.52
N PHE A 665 30.12 32.35 -5.49
CA PHE A 665 29.31 31.51 -4.59
C PHE A 665 29.74 31.58 -3.12
N LEU A 666 30.94 32.10 -2.85
CA LEU A 666 31.45 32.40 -1.51
C LEU A 666 31.41 33.91 -1.24
N GLU A 667 31.89 34.71 -2.21
CA GLU A 667 31.94 36.17 -2.11
C GLU A 667 31.33 36.83 -3.36
N PRO A 668 30.02 37.09 -3.40
CA PRO A 668 29.32 37.54 -4.60
C PRO A 668 29.83 38.90 -5.09
N HIS A 669 30.05 39.03 -6.40
CA HIS A 669 30.60 40.22 -7.04
C HIS A 669 29.54 41.34 -7.18
N LEU A 670 29.23 41.98 -6.06
CA LEU A 670 28.24 43.08 -6.02
C LEU A 670 28.85 44.37 -6.59
N THR A 671 28.15 45.01 -7.53
CA THR A 671 28.54 46.32 -8.05
C THR A 671 28.29 47.38 -6.96
N ARG A 672 29.36 47.99 -6.43
CA ARG A 672 29.27 49.01 -5.37
C ARG A 672 29.80 50.35 -5.87
N VAL A 673 29.11 51.43 -5.52
CA VAL A 673 29.60 52.80 -5.69
C VAL A 673 30.48 53.13 -4.49
N ILE A 674 31.80 53.20 -4.70
CA ILE A 674 32.74 53.64 -3.67
C ILE A 674 32.62 55.17 -3.59
N LEU A 675 32.10 55.67 -2.46
CA LEU A 675 31.90 57.11 -2.25
C LEU A 675 33.17 57.81 -1.71
N SER A 676 34.14 57.05 -1.16
CA SER A 676 35.43 57.58 -0.71
C SER A 676 36.56 56.54 -0.82
N ASP A 677 37.79 56.98 -1.13
CA ASP A 677 38.99 56.13 -1.26
C ASP A 677 39.47 55.52 0.08
N TRP A 678 38.82 55.85 1.20
CA TRP A 678 39.21 55.42 2.55
C TRP A 678 38.30 54.34 3.15
N ASP A 679 37.20 53.99 2.47
CA ASP A 679 36.28 52.94 2.92
C ASP A 679 36.74 51.59 2.38
N LEU A 680 37.22 50.70 3.26
CA LEU A 680 37.46 49.30 2.89
C LEU A 680 36.11 48.63 2.60
N PRO A 681 35.94 47.97 1.43
CA PRO A 681 34.69 47.31 1.11
C PRO A 681 34.47 46.14 2.08
N GLU A 682 33.32 46.12 2.77
CA GLU A 682 32.91 44.98 3.58
C GLU A 682 32.83 43.71 2.72
N ILE A 683 33.45 42.63 3.15
CA ILE A 683 33.37 41.34 2.45
C ILE A 683 31.89 40.92 2.42
N PRO A 684 31.29 40.71 1.23
CA PRO A 684 29.88 40.32 1.14
C PRO A 684 29.65 38.99 1.87
N GLU A 685 28.51 38.87 2.55
CA GLU A 685 28.09 37.57 3.09
C GLU A 685 27.88 36.56 1.95
N PRO A 686 28.10 35.25 2.19
CA PRO A 686 27.83 34.23 1.19
C PRO A 686 26.35 34.24 0.75
N PRO A 687 26.07 33.94 -0.52
CA PRO A 687 24.72 33.90 -1.04
C PRO A 687 23.89 32.80 -0.38
N THR A 688 22.59 33.03 -0.28
CA THR A 688 21.63 32.06 0.27
C THR A 688 20.68 31.56 -0.81
N LEU A 689 19.98 30.45 -0.53
CA LEU A 689 18.99 29.89 -1.44
C LEU A 689 17.61 30.51 -1.17
N ASP A 690 16.93 30.90 -2.24
CA ASP A 690 15.53 31.28 -2.16
C ASP A 690 14.66 30.08 -1.74
N THR A 691 13.59 30.34 -1.00
CA THR A 691 12.71 29.29 -0.45
C THR A 691 11.30 29.32 -1.01
N THR A 692 11.06 30.13 -2.04
CA THR A 692 9.74 30.29 -2.67
C THR A 692 9.24 28.97 -3.24
N ILE A 693 7.99 28.64 -2.91
CA ILE A 693 7.34 27.41 -3.36
C ILE A 693 6.68 27.65 -4.71
N LEU A 694 6.89 26.70 -5.63
CA LEU A 694 6.24 26.69 -6.93
C LEU A 694 4.72 26.65 -6.77
N SER A 695 4.03 27.61 -7.39
CA SER A 695 2.56 27.73 -7.29
C SER A 695 1.81 26.92 -8.37
N GLU A 696 2.47 26.61 -9.49
CA GLU A 696 1.93 25.83 -10.60
C GLU A 696 2.38 24.35 -10.53
N PRO A 697 1.74 23.44 -11.28
CA PRO A 697 2.21 22.06 -11.39
C PRO A 697 3.64 22.00 -11.93
N ILE A 698 4.48 21.14 -11.37
CA ILE A 698 5.89 21.00 -11.78
C ILE A 698 6.05 20.74 -13.28
N THR A 699 5.12 20.01 -13.91
CA THR A 699 5.17 19.70 -15.34
C THR A 699 4.98 20.93 -16.20
N GLU A 700 4.23 21.93 -15.72
CA GLU A 700 4.10 23.23 -16.40
C GLU A 700 5.41 23.99 -16.34
N ALA A 701 5.95 24.16 -15.13
CA ALA A 701 7.19 24.88 -14.91
C ALA A 701 8.36 24.24 -15.66
N LEU A 702 8.44 22.90 -15.65
CA LEU A 702 9.45 22.14 -16.41
C LEU A 702 9.29 22.35 -17.91
N PHE A 703 8.06 22.33 -18.45
CA PHE A 703 7.83 22.57 -19.88
C PHE A 703 8.27 23.97 -20.29
N VAL A 704 7.83 24.99 -19.55
CA VAL A 704 8.18 26.40 -19.83
C VAL A 704 9.69 26.61 -19.74
N ALA A 705 10.32 26.16 -18.65
CA ALA A 705 11.76 26.29 -18.46
C ALA A 705 12.57 25.54 -19.53
N SER A 706 12.13 24.33 -19.94
CA SER A 706 12.79 23.55 -20.98
C SER A 706 12.70 24.23 -22.35
N VAL A 707 11.54 24.79 -22.70
CA VAL A 707 11.35 25.57 -23.95
C VAL A 707 12.20 26.83 -23.94
N GLU A 708 12.27 27.54 -22.82
CA GLU A 708 13.08 28.75 -22.69
C GLU A 708 14.57 28.49 -22.84
N VAL A 709 15.09 27.43 -22.19
CA VAL A 709 16.48 27.02 -22.36
C VAL A 709 16.76 26.61 -23.82
N LEU A 710 15.86 25.85 -24.46
CA LEU A 710 16.00 25.48 -25.88
C LEU A 710 16.14 26.73 -26.77
N VAL A 711 15.26 27.71 -26.58
CA VAL A 711 15.24 28.95 -27.37
C VAL A 711 16.49 29.78 -27.10
N ARG A 712 16.81 30.06 -25.83
CA ARG A 712 18.00 30.86 -25.44
C ARG A 712 19.28 30.24 -25.97
N HIS A 713 19.34 28.91 -25.99
CA HIS A 713 20.48 28.21 -26.55
C HIS A 713 20.57 28.34 -28.08
N ALA A 714 19.46 28.15 -28.80
CA ALA A 714 19.40 28.34 -30.24
C ALA A 714 19.82 29.76 -30.64
N GLU A 715 19.45 30.76 -29.86
CA GLU A 715 19.90 32.16 -30.04
C GLU A 715 21.39 32.33 -29.76
N THR A 716 21.94 31.71 -28.71
CA THR A 716 23.36 31.85 -28.35
C THR A 716 24.29 31.24 -29.42
N ILE A 717 23.87 30.16 -30.08
CA ILE A 717 24.60 29.55 -31.21
C ILE A 717 24.72 30.52 -32.40
N SER A 718 23.77 31.43 -32.58
CA SER A 718 23.74 32.34 -33.74
C SER A 718 24.81 33.43 -33.75
N VAL A 719 25.50 33.69 -32.62
CA VAL A 719 26.30 34.92 -32.40
C VAL A 719 27.80 34.68 -32.03
N SER A 720 28.32 33.45 -31.93
CA SER A 720 29.63 33.19 -31.26
C SER A 720 30.62 32.27 -32.00
N ASN A 721 31.91 32.65 -32.06
CA ASN A 721 33.13 32.03 -32.63
C ASN A 721 33.11 30.50 -33.00
N ALA A 722 33.65 30.16 -34.18
CA ALA A 722 33.53 28.85 -34.86
C ALA A 722 33.99 27.58 -34.08
N GLU A 723 35.09 27.63 -33.31
CA GLU A 723 35.62 26.44 -32.59
C GLU A 723 34.86 26.13 -31.29
N ALA A 724 34.35 27.14 -30.59
CA ALA A 724 33.48 26.95 -29.42
C ALA A 724 32.09 26.43 -29.83
N ARG A 725 31.70 26.63 -31.09
CA ARG A 725 30.38 26.31 -31.64
C ARG A 725 30.22 24.84 -31.96
N HIS A 726 31.20 24.18 -32.59
CA HIS A 726 31.10 22.77 -32.97
C HIS A 726 30.95 21.84 -31.74
N LYS A 727 31.78 22.07 -30.71
CA LYS A 727 31.71 21.35 -29.42
C LYS A 727 30.38 21.58 -28.69
N ARG A 728 29.88 22.82 -28.70
CA ARG A 728 28.57 23.17 -28.14
C ARG A 728 27.41 22.59 -28.94
N LEU A 729 27.47 22.55 -30.28
CA LEU A 729 26.41 22.00 -31.13
C LEU A 729 26.25 20.48 -30.95
N THR A 730 27.37 19.76 -30.80
CA THR A 730 27.38 18.32 -30.50
C THR A 730 26.92 18.02 -29.07
N ASP A 731 27.20 18.90 -28.11
CA ASP A 731 26.84 18.70 -26.69
C ASP A 731 25.41 19.17 -26.34
N LEU A 732 24.84 20.17 -27.03
CA LEU A 732 23.63 20.89 -26.55
C LEU A 732 22.28 20.53 -27.17
N GLY A 733 22.22 20.02 -28.40
CA GLY A 733 20.94 19.56 -28.97
C GLY A 733 20.39 18.33 -28.25
N TRP A 734 21.27 17.57 -27.60
CA TRP A 734 21.00 16.24 -27.07
C TRP A 734 20.93 16.18 -25.54
N ALA A 735 21.57 17.11 -24.82
CA ALA A 735 21.60 17.13 -23.35
C ALA A 735 20.23 17.41 -22.71
N LEU A 736 19.59 18.55 -23.01
CA LEU A 736 18.29 18.90 -22.42
C LEU A 736 17.13 18.00 -22.87
N PHE A 737 17.23 17.43 -24.08
CA PHE A 737 16.16 16.65 -24.71
C PHE A 737 16.34 15.13 -24.61
N GLY A 738 17.39 14.64 -23.96
CA GLY A 738 17.59 13.21 -23.70
C GLY A 738 16.41 12.56 -22.95
N LEU A 739 15.60 13.36 -22.25
CA LEU A 739 14.38 12.94 -21.56
C LEU A 739 13.09 13.02 -22.41
N LEU A 740 13.07 13.71 -23.56
CA LEU A 740 11.83 14.12 -24.26
C LEU A 740 11.82 13.86 -25.76
N ILE A 741 12.97 13.59 -26.38
CA ILE A 741 13.03 13.03 -27.72
C ILE A 741 13.06 11.51 -27.55
N PRO A 742 12.10 10.75 -28.11
CA PRO A 742 12.10 9.30 -27.97
C PRO A 742 13.39 8.61 -28.49
N TRP A 743 14.22 9.32 -29.29
CA TRP A 743 15.45 8.82 -29.93
C TRP A 743 16.67 9.76 -29.76
N ALA A 744 16.97 10.06 -28.50
CA ALA A 744 18.04 10.81 -27.86
C ALA A 744 19.44 10.21 -27.45
N PRO A 745 20.53 10.08 -28.25
CA PRO A 745 21.79 9.53 -27.72
C PRO A 745 22.50 10.47 -26.70
N THR A 746 23.34 9.85 -25.86
CA THR A 746 24.39 10.37 -24.94
C THR A 746 24.03 10.98 -23.57
N ALA A 747 23.07 11.88 -23.39
CA ALA A 747 22.93 12.55 -22.07
C ALA A 747 22.32 11.69 -20.95
N LEU A 748 21.56 10.66 -21.34
CA LEU A 748 21.13 9.54 -20.49
C LEU A 748 21.84 8.24 -20.87
N ALA A 749 22.85 8.25 -21.76
CA ALA A 749 23.52 7.01 -22.16
C ALA A 749 24.18 6.30 -20.95
N GLY A 750 24.50 7.06 -19.89
CA GLY A 750 24.95 6.51 -18.61
C GLY A 750 23.83 6.14 -17.62
N LEU A 751 22.60 6.63 -17.77
CA LEU A 751 21.50 6.48 -16.78
C LEU A 751 20.13 6.39 -17.46
N GLY A 752 19.45 5.25 -17.35
CA GLY A 752 18.19 5.00 -18.05
C GLY A 752 18.25 3.70 -18.84
N LEU A 753 17.84 2.58 -18.25
CA LEU A 753 17.85 1.26 -18.89
C LEU A 753 17.22 1.27 -20.28
N ILE A 754 16.05 1.88 -20.44
CA ILE A 754 15.32 1.88 -21.72
C ILE A 754 16.15 2.55 -22.82
N VAL A 755 16.90 3.61 -22.49
CA VAL A 755 17.78 4.31 -23.44
C VAL A 755 18.94 3.40 -23.85
N GLN A 756 19.55 2.69 -22.89
CA GLN A 756 20.64 1.73 -23.17
C GLN A 756 20.18 0.56 -24.03
N LEU A 757 18.98 0.04 -23.79
CA LEU A 757 18.43 -1.10 -24.51
C LEU A 757 17.75 -0.71 -25.83
N LEU A 758 17.56 0.59 -26.10
CA LEU A 758 16.81 1.08 -27.25
C LEU A 758 17.24 0.48 -28.60
N PRO A 759 18.54 0.36 -28.94
CA PRO A 759 18.95 -0.26 -30.20
C PRO A 759 18.52 -1.73 -30.29
N SER A 760 18.70 -2.48 -29.21
CA SER A 760 18.32 -3.89 -29.11
C SER A 760 16.80 -4.08 -29.16
N LEU A 761 16.04 -3.22 -28.49
CA LEU A 761 14.57 -3.24 -28.52
C LEU A 761 14.01 -2.88 -29.91
N LYS A 762 14.64 -1.95 -30.62
CA LYS A 762 14.27 -1.61 -32.02
C LYS A 762 14.53 -2.76 -32.98
N ALA A 763 15.62 -3.50 -32.80
CA ALA A 763 15.91 -4.69 -33.61
C ALA A 763 14.89 -5.82 -33.40
N LEU A 764 14.15 -5.80 -32.28
CA LEU A 764 13.08 -6.76 -31.97
C LEU A 764 11.69 -6.31 -32.48
N ALA A 765 11.55 -5.08 -32.96
CA ALA A 765 10.30 -4.56 -33.50
C ALA A 765 10.12 -5.01 -34.96
N ASP A 766 8.94 -5.55 -35.31
CA ASP A 766 8.67 -6.03 -36.67
C ASP A 766 8.69 -4.87 -37.69
N HIS A 767 9.65 -4.94 -38.63
CA HIS A 767 9.86 -3.94 -39.67
C HIS A 767 8.75 -3.91 -40.72
N ASN A 768 7.87 -4.91 -40.76
CA ASN A 768 6.75 -4.98 -41.70
C ASN A 768 5.49 -4.23 -41.24
N THR A 769 5.50 -3.70 -40.01
CA THR A 769 4.37 -2.91 -39.49
C THR A 769 4.35 -1.50 -40.10
N PRO A 770 3.17 -0.99 -40.52
CA PRO A 770 3.07 0.33 -41.16
C PRO A 770 3.40 1.50 -40.22
N SER A 771 3.39 1.28 -38.90
CA SER A 771 3.85 2.25 -37.90
C SER A 771 4.99 1.65 -37.06
N PRO A 772 6.25 2.10 -37.25
CA PRO A 772 7.40 1.69 -36.44
C PRO A 772 7.19 1.90 -34.93
N TRP A 773 6.33 2.84 -34.57
CA TRP A 773 6.04 3.20 -33.18
C TRP A 773 5.05 2.25 -32.52
N ALA A 774 4.09 1.72 -33.27
CA ALA A 774 3.21 0.67 -32.78
C ALA A 774 4.04 -0.58 -32.43
N ALA A 775 4.94 -1.00 -33.34
CA ALA A 775 5.82 -2.14 -33.08
C ALA A 775 6.77 -1.90 -31.91
N PHE A 776 7.28 -0.68 -31.72
CA PHE A 776 8.10 -0.35 -30.55
C PHE A 776 7.29 -0.39 -29.24
N ALA A 777 6.06 0.14 -29.26
CA ALA A 777 5.16 0.06 -28.10
C ALA A 777 4.84 -1.38 -27.73
N ASP A 778 4.72 -2.28 -28.70
CA ASP A 778 4.51 -3.71 -28.47
C ASP A 778 5.74 -4.38 -27.84
N VAL A 779 6.95 -4.02 -28.26
CA VAL A 779 8.19 -4.49 -27.62
C VAL A 779 8.29 -4.01 -26.17
N LEU A 780 7.97 -2.73 -25.90
CA LEU A 780 7.93 -2.21 -24.52
C LEU A 780 6.91 -2.95 -23.66
N LEU A 781 5.75 -3.28 -24.22
CA LEU A 781 4.74 -4.00 -23.48
C LEU A 781 5.16 -5.45 -23.17
N ASN A 782 5.80 -6.13 -24.12
CA ASN A 782 6.42 -7.43 -23.88
C ASN A 782 7.52 -7.34 -22.82
N LEU A 783 8.35 -6.29 -22.83
CA LEU A 783 9.34 -6.03 -21.78
C LEU A 783 8.70 -5.83 -20.41
N ALA A 784 7.59 -5.09 -20.34
CA ALA A 784 6.81 -4.93 -19.11
C ALA A 784 6.31 -6.30 -18.59
N ALA A 785 5.81 -7.15 -19.49
CA ALA A 785 5.41 -8.52 -19.14
C ALA A 785 6.59 -9.34 -18.60
N VAL A 786 7.78 -9.29 -19.22
CA VAL A 786 9.02 -9.97 -18.73
C VAL A 786 9.41 -9.49 -17.33
N LEU A 787 9.29 -8.20 -17.04
CA LEU A 787 9.68 -7.67 -15.72
C LEU A 787 8.83 -8.23 -14.59
N VAL A 788 7.59 -8.61 -14.87
CA VAL A 788 6.72 -9.26 -13.89
C VAL A 788 6.76 -10.79 -13.98
N TYR A 789 7.04 -11.33 -15.16
CA TYR A 789 7.24 -12.74 -15.46
C TYR A 789 8.72 -13.12 -15.36
N HIS A 790 9.20 -13.37 -14.14
CA HIS A 790 10.59 -13.79 -13.93
C HIS A 790 10.69 -15.24 -13.48
N ARG A 791 10.98 -16.18 -14.38
CA ARG A 791 11.44 -17.53 -14.03
C ARG A 791 12.93 -17.44 -13.64
N ARG A 792 13.31 -17.72 -12.39
CA ARG A 792 14.73 -17.94 -12.08
C ARG A 792 15.12 -19.26 -12.74
N LEU A 793 15.68 -19.19 -13.95
CA LEU A 793 16.28 -20.33 -14.61
C LEU A 793 17.55 -20.68 -13.83
N TRP A 794 17.49 -21.71 -12.99
CA TRP A 794 18.70 -22.37 -12.56
C TRP A 794 19.34 -23.01 -13.80
N LEU A 795 20.58 -22.59 -14.11
CA LEU A 795 21.42 -23.13 -15.18
C LEU A 795 21.81 -24.57 -14.85
N GLY A 796 20.86 -25.49 -14.99
CA GLY A 796 21.11 -26.89 -15.26
C GLY A 796 20.67 -27.16 -16.69
N GLN A 797 21.54 -27.78 -17.50
CA GLN A 797 21.17 -28.18 -18.87
C GLN A 797 19.86 -29.00 -18.83
N SER A 798 18.85 -28.56 -19.58
CA SER A 798 17.65 -29.40 -19.80
C SER A 798 18.05 -30.62 -20.65
N PRO A 799 17.71 -31.84 -20.23
CA PRO A 799 17.59 -32.93 -21.18
C PRO A 799 16.39 -32.64 -22.08
N VAL A 800 16.63 -32.67 -23.38
CA VAL A 800 15.61 -32.62 -24.42
C VAL A 800 14.87 -33.97 -24.43
N ALA A 801 13.54 -33.88 -24.58
CA ALA A 801 12.61 -34.92 -25.03
C ALA A 801 12.49 -36.20 -24.20
N GLY A 802 11.29 -36.38 -23.63
CA GLY A 802 10.80 -37.60 -23.02
C GLY A 802 10.01 -37.27 -21.77
N PHE A 803 8.70 -37.57 -21.76
CA PHE A 803 7.96 -37.70 -20.51
C PHE A 803 8.72 -38.72 -19.65
N ALA A 804 9.47 -38.26 -18.66
CA ALA A 804 10.30 -39.13 -17.83
C ALA A 804 9.45 -39.62 -16.66
N ASP A 805 9.09 -40.90 -16.73
CA ASP A 805 8.30 -41.67 -15.79
C ASP A 805 8.79 -41.56 -14.33
N THR A 806 8.08 -40.79 -13.51
CA THR A 806 7.77 -41.16 -12.12
C THR A 806 6.66 -40.24 -11.59
N LEU A 807 5.41 -40.69 -11.67
CA LEU A 807 4.23 -39.96 -11.19
C LEU A 807 3.81 -40.46 -9.82
N VAL A 808 3.56 -39.53 -8.89
CA VAL A 808 2.97 -39.84 -7.59
C VAL A 808 1.47 -39.58 -7.66
N LYS A 809 0.68 -40.62 -7.39
CA LYS A 809 -0.77 -40.55 -7.20
C LYS A 809 -1.09 -39.47 -6.14
N PRO A 810 -1.93 -38.45 -6.42
CA PRO A 810 -2.41 -37.58 -5.35
C PRO A 810 -3.08 -38.48 -4.31
N ALA A 811 -2.62 -38.40 -3.06
CA ALA A 811 -3.17 -39.23 -1.99
C ALA A 811 -4.69 -39.01 -1.95
N ALA A 812 -5.44 -40.08 -2.25
CA ALA A 812 -6.87 -40.13 -2.09
C ALA A 812 -7.19 -39.95 -0.60
N GLY A 813 -7.32 -38.69 -0.18
CA GLY A 813 -7.65 -38.30 1.18
C GLY A 813 -9.10 -37.83 1.20
N GLY A 814 -9.99 -38.70 1.67
CA GLY A 814 -11.43 -38.43 1.72
C GLY A 814 -11.76 -37.10 2.40
N SER A 815 -12.82 -36.44 1.91
CA SER A 815 -13.56 -35.36 2.57
C SER A 815 -12.74 -34.51 3.56
N ARG A 816 -11.59 -33.96 3.13
CA ARG A 816 -10.89 -32.92 3.91
C ARG A 816 -11.58 -31.61 3.55
N GLY A 817 -12.21 -31.00 4.55
CA GLY A 817 -12.97 -29.77 4.40
C GLY A 817 -12.19 -28.74 3.57
N LEU A 818 -12.87 -28.21 2.55
CA LEU A 818 -12.37 -27.12 1.71
C LEU A 818 -11.66 -26.08 2.58
N LEU A 819 -10.38 -25.78 2.29
CA LEU A 819 -9.62 -24.74 3.00
C LEU A 819 -10.02 -23.33 2.60
N ALA A 820 -10.73 -23.19 1.47
CA ALA A 820 -11.36 -21.94 1.08
C ALA A 820 -12.70 -22.20 0.39
N TYR A 821 -13.64 -21.28 0.55
CA TYR A 821 -14.96 -21.36 -0.07
C TYR A 821 -15.25 -20.10 -0.89
N ILE A 822 -15.70 -20.26 -2.13
CA ILE A 822 -16.12 -19.18 -3.02
C ILE A 822 -17.60 -19.34 -3.31
N TRP A 823 -18.39 -18.31 -3.00
CA TRP A 823 -19.84 -18.34 -3.22
C TRP A 823 -20.22 -17.95 -4.64
N SER A 824 -19.87 -16.74 -5.09
CA SER A 824 -20.17 -16.28 -6.44
C SER A 824 -19.35 -15.04 -6.82
N ARG A 825 -19.21 -14.79 -8.13
CA ARG A 825 -18.60 -13.57 -8.68
C ARG A 825 -19.37 -12.31 -8.23
N ARG A 826 -18.67 -11.33 -7.61
CA ARG A 826 -19.24 -9.98 -7.39
C ARG A 826 -19.71 -9.39 -8.73
N GLY A 827 -20.94 -8.88 -8.77
CA GLY A 827 -21.56 -8.33 -9.99
C GLY A 827 -22.35 -9.35 -10.83
N ARG A 828 -22.27 -10.65 -10.54
CA ARG A 828 -23.15 -11.68 -11.13
C ARG A 828 -24.32 -11.98 -10.18
N GLY A 829 -25.48 -12.30 -10.76
CA GLY A 829 -26.59 -12.88 -9.99
C GLY A 829 -26.22 -14.29 -9.48
N LEU A 830 -26.78 -14.68 -8.34
CA LEU A 830 -26.64 -16.05 -7.80
C LEU A 830 -27.13 -17.08 -8.83
N THR A 831 -26.46 -18.22 -8.97
CA THR A 831 -26.96 -19.34 -9.80
C THR A 831 -28.26 -19.93 -9.20
N ALA A 832 -28.95 -20.79 -9.95
CA ALA A 832 -30.14 -21.47 -9.46
C ALA A 832 -29.82 -22.31 -8.20
N THR A 833 -28.70 -23.04 -8.24
CA THR A 833 -28.18 -23.87 -7.15
C THR A 833 -27.74 -23.04 -5.94
N GLU A 834 -27.11 -21.89 -6.15
CA GLU A 834 -26.72 -20.97 -5.08
C GLU A 834 -27.94 -20.34 -4.41
N ARG A 835 -28.96 -19.96 -5.18
CA ARG A 835 -30.24 -19.47 -4.65
C ARG A 835 -30.96 -20.53 -3.84
N GLU A 836 -31.04 -21.76 -4.36
CA GLU A 836 -31.66 -22.87 -3.64
C GLU A 836 -30.96 -23.16 -2.31
N ARG A 837 -29.62 -23.11 -2.28
CA ARG A 837 -28.84 -23.22 -1.03
C ARG A 837 -29.07 -22.03 -0.09
N LEU A 838 -29.19 -20.80 -0.60
CA LEU A 838 -29.47 -19.61 0.22
C LEU A 838 -30.88 -19.66 0.82
N ASP A 839 -31.86 -20.09 0.02
CA ASP A 839 -33.27 -20.14 0.38
C ASP A 839 -33.54 -21.07 1.57
N GLN A 840 -32.67 -22.07 1.80
CA GLN A 840 -32.72 -22.94 2.98
C GLN A 840 -32.51 -22.17 4.30
N PHE A 841 -31.86 -21.00 4.27
CA PHE A 841 -31.62 -20.15 5.44
C PHE A 841 -32.56 -18.94 5.50
N ARG A 842 -33.39 -18.74 4.48
CA ARG A 842 -34.29 -17.59 4.39
C ARG A 842 -35.43 -17.72 5.39
N LEU A 843 -35.73 -16.64 6.11
CA LEU A 843 -36.89 -16.59 6.99
C LEU A 843 -38.19 -16.58 6.16
N ALA A 844 -39.16 -17.41 6.53
CA ALA A 844 -40.43 -17.55 5.81
C ALA A 844 -41.36 -16.31 5.91
N ALA A 845 -41.07 -15.36 6.80
CA ALA A 845 -41.89 -14.17 7.05
C ALA A 845 -41.22 -12.89 6.50
N LYS A 846 -42.01 -12.02 5.85
CA LYS A 846 -41.61 -10.62 5.59
C LYS A 846 -41.35 -9.93 6.93
N ALA A 847 -40.22 -9.23 7.05
CA ALA A 847 -39.74 -8.42 8.18
C ALA A 847 -40.59 -8.51 9.46
N PRO A 848 -40.17 -9.27 10.48
CA PRO A 848 -40.86 -9.28 11.77
C PRO A 848 -41.04 -7.85 12.29
N SER A 849 -42.27 -7.46 12.59
CA SER A 849 -42.66 -6.08 12.95
C SER A 849 -42.12 -5.62 14.32
N ASP A 850 -41.44 -6.49 15.05
CA ASP A 850 -40.91 -6.32 16.41
C ASP A 850 -39.37 -6.26 16.48
N LEU A 851 -38.69 -6.05 15.34
CA LEU A 851 -37.23 -5.97 15.26
C LEU A 851 -36.68 -4.61 15.72
N LEU A 852 -35.72 -4.63 16.65
CA LEU A 852 -35.01 -3.42 17.11
C LEU A 852 -33.69 -3.23 16.34
N LEU A 853 -33.50 -2.07 15.72
CA LEU A 853 -32.28 -1.74 14.99
C LEU A 853 -31.14 -1.39 15.96
N ILE A 854 -29.97 -1.98 15.74
CA ILE A 854 -28.74 -1.63 16.46
C ILE A 854 -28.05 -0.45 15.76
N GLU A 855 -27.94 0.69 16.43
CA GLU A 855 -27.43 1.94 15.84
C GLU A 855 -25.92 2.18 16.06
N THR A 856 -25.29 1.50 17.01
CA THR A 856 -23.90 1.74 17.44
C THR A 856 -23.09 0.44 17.59
N GLY A 857 -21.76 0.56 17.59
CA GLY A 857 -20.83 -0.56 17.79
C GLY A 857 -20.64 -1.50 16.58
N GLU A 858 -19.95 -2.62 16.80
CA GLU A 858 -19.63 -3.63 15.75
C GLU A 858 -20.88 -4.27 15.11
N ARG A 859 -22.00 -4.28 15.84
CA ARG A 859 -23.28 -4.89 15.42
C ARG A 859 -24.20 -3.87 14.73
N ARG A 860 -23.72 -2.66 14.45
CA ARG A 860 -24.50 -1.59 13.83
C ARG A 860 -25.12 -2.04 12.49
N GLY A 861 -26.41 -1.82 12.35
CA GLY A 861 -27.21 -2.21 11.17
C GLY A 861 -27.79 -3.61 11.23
N LEU A 862 -27.50 -4.39 12.28
CA LEU A 862 -28.23 -5.63 12.58
C LEU A 862 -29.51 -5.32 13.36
N TYR A 863 -30.43 -6.26 13.31
CA TYR A 863 -31.68 -6.22 14.06
C TYR A 863 -31.68 -7.27 15.15
N GLN A 864 -32.24 -6.95 16.32
CA GLN A 864 -32.30 -7.85 17.46
C GLN A 864 -33.74 -8.20 17.84
N ARG A 865 -33.99 -9.48 18.13
CA ARG A 865 -35.24 -9.97 18.74
C ARG A 865 -34.98 -11.22 19.58
N GLY A 866 -35.45 -11.22 20.82
CA GLY A 866 -35.37 -12.39 21.70
C GLY A 866 -33.95 -12.93 21.93
N GLY A 867 -32.93 -12.06 21.88
CA GLY A 867 -31.51 -12.44 22.02
C GLY A 867 -30.84 -12.91 20.72
N LEU A 868 -31.58 -13.06 19.62
CA LEU A 868 -31.05 -13.42 18.31
C LEU A 868 -30.83 -12.19 17.41
N PHE A 869 -29.89 -12.31 16.47
CA PHE A 869 -29.55 -11.24 15.53
C PHE A 869 -30.01 -11.59 14.11
N TYR A 870 -30.44 -10.56 13.39
CA TYR A 870 -30.98 -10.67 12.04
C TYR A 870 -30.37 -9.62 11.12
N ALA A 871 -30.15 -9.98 9.86
CA ALA A 871 -29.67 -9.08 8.82
C ALA A 871 -30.63 -9.10 7.62
N SER A 872 -30.90 -7.92 7.07
CA SER A 872 -31.59 -7.75 5.78
C SER A 872 -30.55 -7.72 4.67
N ILE A 873 -30.60 -8.69 3.77
CA ILE A 873 -29.62 -8.89 2.68
C ILE A 873 -30.40 -9.02 1.37
N ASP A 874 -30.14 -8.14 0.40
CA ASP A 874 -30.82 -8.12 -0.90
C ASP A 874 -32.37 -8.11 -0.81
N GLY A 875 -32.92 -7.54 0.26
CA GLY A 875 -34.38 -7.47 0.50
C GLY A 875 -34.98 -8.65 1.26
N GLU A 876 -34.18 -9.68 1.56
CA GLU A 876 -34.59 -10.89 2.28
C GLU A 876 -33.97 -10.93 3.69
N TRP A 877 -34.61 -11.68 4.60
CA TRP A 877 -34.23 -11.73 6.01
C TRP A 877 -33.54 -13.04 6.38
N PHE A 878 -32.39 -12.91 7.04
CA PHE A 878 -31.59 -14.04 7.51
C PHE A 878 -31.26 -13.91 8.99
N HIS A 879 -31.29 -15.03 9.70
CA HIS A 879 -30.74 -15.14 11.04
C HIS A 879 -29.20 -15.20 10.96
N VAL A 880 -28.52 -14.43 11.81
CA VAL A 880 -27.06 -14.30 11.79
C VAL A 880 -26.47 -14.53 13.18
N LEU A 881 -25.34 -15.22 13.21
CA LEU A 881 -24.53 -15.46 14.41
C LEU A 881 -23.22 -14.68 14.34
N HIS A 882 -22.79 -14.16 15.48
CA HIS A 882 -21.49 -13.50 15.64
C HIS A 882 -20.50 -14.55 16.15
N THR A 883 -19.54 -14.94 15.32
CA THR A 883 -18.45 -15.85 15.69
C THR A 883 -17.14 -15.08 15.93
N LEU A 884 -16.11 -15.78 16.41
CA LEU A 884 -14.77 -15.19 16.54
C LEU A 884 -14.21 -14.67 15.19
N ASP A 885 -14.62 -15.28 14.07
CA ASP A 885 -14.13 -14.94 12.72
C ASP A 885 -14.98 -13.86 12.01
N GLY A 886 -16.22 -13.63 12.45
CA GLY A 886 -17.11 -12.62 11.84
C GLY A 886 -18.59 -12.93 12.00
N LEU A 887 -19.43 -12.29 11.19
CA LEU A 887 -20.86 -12.55 11.14
C LEU A 887 -21.19 -13.57 10.04
N ARG A 888 -22.02 -14.56 10.38
CA ARG A 888 -22.39 -15.64 9.47
C ARG A 888 -23.89 -15.92 9.55
N ILE A 889 -24.52 -16.19 8.40
CA ILE A 889 -25.90 -16.67 8.36
C ILE A 889 -25.96 -18.02 9.08
N ALA A 890 -27.02 -18.27 9.83
CA ALA A 890 -27.23 -19.54 10.52
C ALA A 890 -28.69 -19.95 10.44
N ASP A 891 -28.94 -21.26 10.43
CA ASP A 891 -30.29 -21.79 10.51
C ASP A 891 -30.89 -21.44 11.88
N ALA A 892 -32.08 -20.83 11.89
CA ALA A 892 -32.76 -20.40 13.10
C ALA A 892 -33.24 -21.57 13.97
N ALA A 893 -33.51 -22.74 13.37
CA ALA A 893 -33.91 -23.96 14.07
C ALA A 893 -32.70 -24.81 14.48
N HIS A 894 -31.60 -24.73 13.74
CA HIS A 894 -30.37 -25.49 14.01
C HIS A 894 -29.13 -24.58 13.95
N PRO A 895 -28.79 -23.84 15.02
CA PRO A 895 -27.70 -22.85 15.02
C PRO A 895 -26.32 -23.41 14.65
N ALA A 896 -26.10 -24.72 14.80
CA ALA A 896 -24.88 -25.41 14.36
C ALA A 896 -24.77 -25.52 12.82
N ARG A 897 -25.88 -25.38 12.09
CA ARG A 897 -25.93 -25.34 10.63
C ARG A 897 -25.68 -23.91 10.17
N LEU A 898 -24.42 -23.64 9.85
CA LEU A 898 -23.95 -22.32 9.43
C LEU A 898 -24.07 -22.15 7.90
N GLY A 899 -24.67 -21.05 7.49
CA GLY A 899 -24.79 -20.57 6.11
C GLY A 899 -23.61 -19.68 5.68
N PRO A 900 -23.79 -18.78 4.71
CA PRO A 900 -22.71 -17.92 4.17
C PRO A 900 -22.25 -16.83 5.14
N TRP A 901 -21.03 -16.33 4.94
CA TRP A 901 -20.53 -15.14 5.65
C TRP A 901 -21.20 -13.87 5.15
N VAL A 902 -21.29 -12.86 6.02
CA VAL A 902 -21.85 -11.55 5.68
C VAL A 902 -20.87 -10.44 6.02
N THR A 903 -20.84 -9.43 5.16
CA THR A 903 -19.96 -8.27 5.29
C THR A 903 -20.76 -6.99 5.15
N ARG A 904 -20.23 -5.90 5.68
CA ARG A 904 -20.87 -4.59 5.65
C ARG A 904 -20.33 -3.79 4.46
N SER A 905 -21.22 -3.31 3.60
CA SER A 905 -20.88 -2.44 2.47
C SER A 905 -20.42 -1.05 2.92
N ALA A 906 -19.80 -0.30 2.01
CA ALA A 906 -19.36 1.09 2.27
C ALA A 906 -20.52 2.04 2.62
N SER A 907 -21.75 1.73 2.16
CA SER A 907 -22.98 2.45 2.53
C SER A 907 -23.57 2.01 3.87
N GLY A 908 -22.99 1.00 4.52
CA GLY A 908 -23.39 0.51 5.84
C GLY A 908 -24.46 -0.58 5.84
N ALA A 909 -24.93 -1.03 4.67
CA ALA A 909 -25.85 -2.16 4.53
C ALA A 909 -25.13 -3.51 4.55
N TRP A 910 -25.78 -4.56 5.07
CA TRP A 910 -25.25 -5.92 5.10
C TRP A 910 -25.45 -6.62 3.75
N GLN A 911 -24.41 -7.33 3.28
CA GLN A 911 -24.42 -8.09 2.04
C GLN A 911 -23.68 -9.42 2.24
N LEU A 912 -23.93 -10.40 1.37
CA LEU A 912 -23.16 -11.66 1.36
C LEU A 912 -21.68 -11.36 1.10
N ASP A 913 -20.81 -12.02 1.86
CA ASP A 913 -19.38 -12.00 1.54
C ASP A 913 -19.11 -12.98 0.38
N ARG A 914 -18.69 -12.41 -0.75
CA ARG A 914 -18.57 -13.11 -2.04
C ARG A 914 -17.10 -13.34 -2.45
N GLY A 915 -16.13 -13.02 -1.59
CA GLY A 915 -14.71 -13.33 -1.82
C GLY A 915 -14.32 -14.74 -1.36
N PRO A 916 -13.18 -15.30 -1.81
CA PRO A 916 -12.58 -16.44 -1.14
C PRO A 916 -12.37 -16.16 0.35
N LEU A 917 -12.79 -17.08 1.20
CA LEU A 917 -12.59 -16.99 2.64
C LEU A 917 -11.80 -18.21 3.12
N LEU A 918 -10.81 -17.98 3.98
CA LEU A 918 -10.04 -19.05 4.61
C LEU A 918 -11.00 -19.78 5.56
N LEU A 919 -11.34 -21.01 5.22
CA LEU A 919 -12.07 -21.87 6.13
C LEU A 919 -11.05 -22.43 7.12
N GLY A 920 -11.19 -22.08 8.40
CA GLY A 920 -10.63 -22.90 9.45
C GLY A 920 -11.12 -24.33 9.23
N GLY A 921 -10.24 -25.32 9.36
CA GLY A 921 -10.66 -26.72 9.27
C GLY A 921 -11.85 -26.99 10.21
N ALA A 922 -12.58 -28.08 10.03
CA ALA A 922 -13.71 -28.43 10.91
C ALA A 922 -13.29 -28.37 12.39
N GLY A 923 -13.58 -27.25 13.07
CA GLY A 923 -13.22 -26.98 14.47
C GLY A 923 -12.00 -26.06 14.75
N GLU A 924 -11.26 -25.56 13.75
CA GLU A 924 -10.09 -24.68 13.96
C GLU A 924 -10.44 -23.19 13.72
N LEU A 925 -9.99 -22.28 14.60
CA LEU A 925 -10.17 -20.84 14.45
C LEU A 925 -9.30 -20.24 13.34
N SER A 926 -9.83 -19.26 12.58
CA SER A 926 -9.01 -18.43 11.68
C SER A 926 -8.03 -17.58 12.49
N VAL A 927 -7.03 -16.97 11.84
CA VAL A 927 -6.12 -16.01 12.50
C VAL A 927 -6.89 -14.89 13.17
N ARG A 928 -7.94 -14.38 12.52
CA ARG A 928 -8.78 -13.32 13.06
C ARG A 928 -9.50 -13.79 14.32
N GLY A 929 -10.01 -15.03 14.29
CA GLY A 929 -10.67 -15.64 15.44
C GLY A 929 -9.72 -15.95 16.58
N ARG A 930 -8.52 -16.50 16.29
CA ARG A 930 -7.45 -16.73 17.28
C ARG A 930 -6.96 -15.40 17.87
N LYS A 931 -6.74 -14.37 17.05
CA LYS A 931 -6.39 -12.99 17.47
C LYS A 931 -7.43 -12.48 18.47
N LYS A 932 -8.71 -12.55 18.09
CA LYS A 932 -9.82 -12.09 18.91
C LYS A 932 -9.95 -12.89 20.21
N LEU A 933 -9.78 -14.21 20.17
CA LEU A 933 -9.79 -15.07 21.35
C LEU A 933 -8.64 -14.72 22.29
N LYS A 934 -7.40 -14.61 21.78
CA LYS A 934 -6.23 -14.26 22.61
C LYS A 934 -6.34 -12.88 23.24
N SER A 935 -6.88 -11.90 22.52
CA SER A 935 -7.20 -10.58 23.07
C SER A 935 -8.21 -10.66 24.22
N LEU A 936 -9.30 -11.41 24.05
CA LEU A 936 -10.30 -11.61 25.10
C LEU A 936 -9.73 -12.39 26.30
N GLU A 937 -8.90 -13.41 26.07
CA GLU A 937 -8.21 -14.14 27.14
C GLU A 937 -7.26 -13.24 27.92
N PHE A 938 -6.54 -12.34 27.24
CA PHE A 938 -5.65 -11.37 27.86
C PHE A 938 -6.42 -10.34 28.69
N GLN A 939 -7.48 -9.76 28.13
CA GLN A 939 -8.39 -8.85 28.86
C GLN A 939 -8.94 -9.53 30.12
N ALA A 940 -9.31 -10.80 30.02
CA ALA A 940 -9.79 -11.58 31.16
C ALA A 940 -8.70 -11.76 32.23
N ARG A 941 -7.46 -12.06 31.84
CA ARG A 941 -6.33 -12.16 32.79
C ARG A 941 -6.04 -10.83 33.47
N GLN A 942 -5.98 -9.72 32.73
CA GLN A 942 -5.77 -8.39 33.31
C GLN A 942 -6.91 -8.02 34.28
N LEU A 943 -8.15 -8.32 33.91
CA LEU A 943 -9.29 -8.05 34.76
C LEU A 943 -9.22 -8.88 36.06
N LEU A 944 -8.83 -10.15 35.96
CA LEU A 944 -8.57 -11.02 37.11
C LEU A 944 -7.42 -10.51 37.99
N ASP A 945 -6.32 -10.03 37.40
CA ASP A 945 -5.20 -9.44 38.15
C ASP A 945 -5.63 -8.18 38.92
N SER A 946 -6.63 -7.43 38.39
CA SER A 946 -7.19 -6.25 39.06
C SER A 946 -8.12 -6.57 40.24
N LEU A 947 -8.55 -7.83 40.41
CA LEU A 947 -9.55 -8.25 41.39
C LEU A 947 -9.17 -7.84 42.82
N SER A 948 -7.93 -8.14 43.23
CA SER A 948 -7.44 -7.83 44.58
C SER A 948 -7.48 -6.33 44.87
N GLY A 949 -7.12 -5.51 43.88
CA GLY A 949 -7.17 -4.05 43.99
C GLY A 949 -8.59 -3.51 44.12
N ARG A 950 -9.55 -4.07 43.36
CA ARG A 950 -10.97 -3.69 43.45
C ARG A 950 -11.58 -4.09 44.80
N LEU A 951 -11.28 -5.28 45.31
CA LEU A 951 -11.70 -5.73 46.64
C LEU A 951 -11.16 -4.80 47.75
N ALA A 952 -9.86 -4.46 47.69
CA ALA A 952 -9.24 -3.53 48.64
C ALA A 952 -9.81 -2.10 48.52
N GLY A 953 -10.12 -1.65 47.30
CA GLY A 953 -10.80 -0.38 47.06
C GLY A 953 -12.17 -0.32 47.73
N GLY A 954 -12.95 -1.40 47.63
CA GLY A 954 -14.22 -1.54 48.36
C GLY A 954 -14.05 -1.41 49.88
N GLU A 955 -13.02 -2.05 50.46
CA GLU A 955 -12.74 -1.95 51.90
C GLU A 955 -12.34 -0.53 52.33
N LYS A 956 -11.51 0.16 51.54
CA LYS A 956 -11.18 1.57 51.77
C LYS A 956 -12.42 2.46 51.76
N ASN A 957 -13.38 2.14 50.90
CA ASN A 957 -14.63 2.88 50.74
C ASN A 957 -15.62 2.70 51.90
N LEU A 958 -15.36 1.76 52.82
CA LEU A 958 -16.18 1.55 54.02
C LEU A 958 -16.30 2.82 54.88
N LEU A 959 -15.30 3.70 54.90
CA LEU A 959 -15.31 4.91 55.74
C LEU A 959 -15.52 6.22 54.97
N THR A 960 -15.34 6.22 53.66
CA THR A 960 -15.27 7.44 52.83
C THR A 960 -16.54 7.73 52.02
N VAL A 961 -17.34 6.72 51.69
CA VAL A 961 -18.54 6.88 50.85
C VAL A 961 -19.73 7.38 51.68
N HIS A 962 -20.60 8.20 51.06
CA HIS A 962 -21.69 8.92 51.72
C HIS A 962 -22.88 8.04 52.17
N GLY A 963 -23.02 6.82 51.66
CA GLY A 963 -24.09 5.89 52.07
C GLY A 963 -23.71 4.40 52.00
N PRO A 964 -24.36 3.51 52.79
CA PRO A 964 -24.08 2.07 52.77
C PRO A 964 -24.41 1.36 51.45
N ALA A 965 -25.45 1.80 50.73
CA ALA A 965 -25.87 1.18 49.47
C ALA A 965 -24.85 1.42 48.34
N ASP A 966 -24.26 2.62 48.31
CA ASP A 966 -23.29 3.04 47.31
C ASP A 966 -22.05 2.13 47.26
N ILE A 967 -21.61 1.57 48.41
CA ILE A 967 -20.48 0.63 48.48
C ILE A 967 -20.83 -0.69 47.78
N GLU A 968 -22.06 -1.19 47.98
CA GLU A 968 -22.55 -2.39 47.30
C GLU A 968 -22.72 -2.13 45.80
N ASP A 969 -23.24 -0.96 45.42
CA ASP A 969 -23.46 -0.61 44.02
C ASP A 969 -22.15 -0.44 43.24
N LEU A 970 -21.11 0.14 43.85
CA LEU A 970 -19.78 0.21 43.26
C LEU A 970 -19.19 -1.19 42.99
N LEU A 971 -19.27 -2.10 43.97
CA LEU A 971 -18.78 -3.47 43.79
C LEU A 971 -19.66 -4.31 42.85
N LYS A 972 -20.95 -3.99 42.72
CA LYS A 972 -21.83 -4.55 41.67
C LYS A 972 -21.42 -4.08 40.27
N GLN A 973 -21.08 -2.80 40.11
CA GLN A 973 -20.56 -2.27 38.85
C GLN A 973 -19.23 -2.94 38.48
N ASP A 974 -18.33 -3.12 39.45
CA ASP A 974 -17.10 -3.89 39.23
C ASP A 974 -17.41 -5.34 38.83
N ALA A 975 -18.33 -6.03 39.52
CA ALA A 975 -18.73 -7.39 39.19
C ALA A 975 -19.38 -7.53 37.80
N ALA A 976 -20.04 -6.49 37.30
CA ALA A 976 -20.63 -6.47 35.96
C ALA A 976 -19.54 -6.59 34.89
N LEU A 977 -18.39 -5.92 35.04
CA LEU A 977 -17.27 -6.01 34.09
C LEU A 977 -16.80 -7.46 33.89
N PHE A 978 -16.70 -8.24 34.97
CA PHE A 978 -16.31 -9.65 34.91
C PHE A 978 -17.39 -10.51 34.26
N SER A 979 -18.66 -10.25 34.58
CA SER A 979 -19.81 -11.00 34.04
C SER A 979 -19.99 -10.75 32.54
N ASP A 980 -19.84 -9.49 32.10
CA ASP A 980 -19.97 -9.10 30.70
C ASP A 980 -18.88 -9.72 29.84
N LEU A 981 -17.64 -9.77 30.34
CA LEU A 981 -16.53 -10.41 29.63
C LEU A 981 -16.67 -11.94 29.60
N SER A 982 -17.16 -12.54 30.69
CA SER A 982 -17.48 -13.97 30.75
C SER A 982 -18.55 -14.33 29.71
N LEU A 983 -19.66 -13.59 29.69
CA LEU A 983 -20.75 -13.77 28.72
C LEU A 983 -20.24 -13.62 27.28
N LYS A 984 -19.44 -12.59 27.00
CA LYS A 984 -18.87 -12.34 25.67
C LYS A 984 -17.95 -13.47 25.21
N LEU A 985 -17.09 -14.00 26.09
CA LEU A 985 -16.25 -15.15 25.79
C LEU A 985 -17.11 -16.38 25.53
N GLN A 986 -18.11 -16.64 26.37
CA GLN A 986 -19.03 -17.76 26.21
C GLN A 986 -19.78 -17.69 24.87
N GLU A 987 -20.41 -16.56 24.54
CA GLU A 987 -21.13 -16.33 23.28
C GLU A 987 -20.27 -16.62 22.04
N LEU A 988 -18.98 -16.24 22.08
CA LEU A 988 -18.07 -16.34 20.94
C LEU A 988 -17.36 -17.70 20.82
N THR A 989 -17.28 -18.49 21.89
CA THR A 989 -16.49 -19.73 21.95
C THR A 989 -17.32 -20.99 22.19
N GLN A 990 -18.62 -20.86 22.44
CA GLN A 990 -19.49 -22.00 22.75
C GLN A 990 -19.48 -23.03 21.62
N GLY A 991 -19.19 -24.29 21.97
CA GLY A 991 -19.13 -25.41 21.01
C GLY A 991 -17.80 -25.52 20.24
N MET A 992 -16.81 -24.69 20.54
CA MET A 992 -15.47 -24.77 19.94
C MET A 992 -14.56 -25.72 20.73
N ALA A 993 -13.59 -26.34 20.04
CA ALA A 993 -12.58 -27.17 20.69
C ALA A 993 -11.69 -26.36 21.66
N GLU A 994 -11.43 -25.09 21.35
CA GLU A 994 -10.59 -24.16 22.12
C GLU A 994 -11.41 -23.36 23.18
N TYR A 995 -12.48 -23.95 23.74
CA TYR A 995 -13.36 -23.30 24.73
C TYR A 995 -12.63 -23.03 26.07
N PRO A 996 -12.53 -21.77 26.55
CA PRO A 996 -11.71 -21.40 27.71
C PRO A 996 -12.46 -21.60 29.05
N GLU A 997 -12.93 -22.82 29.31
CA GLU A 997 -13.78 -23.16 30.47
C GLU A 997 -13.21 -22.70 31.82
N ALA A 998 -11.92 -22.98 32.05
CA ALA A 998 -11.24 -22.59 33.30
C ALA A 998 -11.15 -21.06 33.49
N LEU A 999 -11.08 -20.29 32.40
CA LEU A 999 -11.01 -18.83 32.47
C LEU A 999 -12.39 -18.23 32.74
N LEU A 1000 -13.43 -18.76 32.10
CA LEU A 1000 -14.84 -18.40 32.36
C LEU A 1000 -15.19 -18.63 33.82
N GLY A 1001 -14.86 -19.81 34.37
CA GLY A 1001 -15.10 -20.11 35.78
C GLY A 1001 -14.39 -19.16 36.75
N LYS A 1002 -13.19 -18.67 36.40
CA LYS A 1002 -12.47 -17.66 37.21
C LYS A 1002 -13.16 -16.29 37.16
N LEU A 1003 -13.63 -15.85 35.99
CA LEU A 1003 -14.36 -14.59 35.85
C LEU A 1003 -15.68 -14.61 36.62
N ASP A 1004 -16.44 -15.70 36.51
CA ASP A 1004 -17.71 -15.86 37.22
C ASP A 1004 -17.49 -15.90 38.74
N GLY A 1005 -16.47 -16.63 39.19
CA GLY A 1005 -16.07 -16.67 40.60
C GLY A 1005 -15.67 -15.28 41.12
N ALA A 1006 -14.89 -14.52 40.35
CA ALA A 1006 -14.50 -13.15 40.71
C ALA A 1006 -15.71 -12.21 40.81
N ALA A 1007 -16.66 -12.30 39.87
CA ALA A 1007 -17.91 -11.53 39.91
C ALA A 1007 -18.76 -11.86 41.15
N GLN A 1008 -18.87 -13.15 41.50
CA GLN A 1008 -19.57 -13.58 42.71
C GLN A 1008 -18.89 -13.08 43.99
N LEU A 1009 -17.56 -13.14 44.06
CA LEU A 1009 -16.78 -12.62 45.19
C LEU A 1009 -17.00 -11.12 45.40
N LEU A 1010 -16.96 -10.31 44.33
CA LEU A 1010 -17.22 -8.87 44.41
C LEU A 1010 -18.63 -8.56 44.90
N ARG A 1011 -19.66 -9.27 44.41
CA ARG A 1011 -21.05 -9.13 44.88
C ARG A 1011 -21.18 -9.48 46.36
N ALA A 1012 -20.60 -10.61 46.78
CA ALA A 1012 -20.62 -11.04 48.18
C ALA A 1012 -19.90 -10.04 49.09
N GLN A 1013 -18.76 -9.52 48.65
CA GLN A 1013 -18.02 -8.48 49.36
C GLN A 1013 -18.84 -7.19 49.50
N GLY A 1014 -19.54 -6.75 48.43
CA GLY A 1014 -20.42 -5.58 48.47
C GLY A 1014 -21.52 -5.71 49.52
N VAL A 1015 -22.21 -6.84 49.56
CA VAL A 1015 -23.23 -7.12 50.57
C VAL A 1015 -22.63 -7.12 51.99
N ARG A 1016 -21.47 -7.77 52.17
CA ARG A 1016 -20.75 -7.82 53.45
C ARG A 1016 -20.38 -6.43 53.95
N LEU A 1017 -19.79 -5.61 53.10
CA LEU A 1017 -19.35 -4.25 53.45
C LEU A 1017 -20.54 -3.32 53.70
N ARG A 1018 -21.64 -3.45 52.95
CA ARG A 1018 -22.88 -2.73 53.25
C ARG A 1018 -23.43 -3.10 54.62
N ILE A 1019 -23.49 -4.39 54.96
CA ILE A 1019 -23.93 -4.84 56.29
C ILE A 1019 -23.04 -4.24 57.38
N GLN A 1020 -21.72 -4.28 57.20
CA GLN A 1020 -20.76 -3.70 58.14
C GLN A 1020 -20.96 -2.19 58.27
N ARG A 1021 -21.13 -1.47 57.16
CA ARG A 1021 -21.37 -0.03 57.18
C ARG A 1021 -22.67 0.35 57.88
N VAL A 1022 -23.77 -0.37 57.60
CA VAL A 1022 -25.05 -0.14 58.28
C VAL A 1022 -24.94 -0.33 59.79
N LYS A 1023 -24.12 -1.28 60.27
CA LYS A 1023 -23.86 -1.47 61.71
C LYS A 1023 -23.02 -0.34 62.34
N LEU A 1024 -22.17 0.33 61.56
CA LEU A 1024 -21.33 1.46 62.01
C LEU A 1024 -22.07 2.80 62.00
N ASP A 1025 -23.00 2.98 61.06
CA ASP A 1025 -23.74 4.22 60.90
C ASP A 1025 -24.74 4.46 62.07
N PRO A 1026 -25.15 5.72 62.31
CA PRO A 1026 -26.22 6.03 63.24
C PRO A 1026 -27.51 5.26 62.89
N PRO A 1027 -28.35 4.92 63.89
CA PRO A 1027 -29.56 4.14 63.67
C PRO A 1027 -30.45 4.78 62.63
N SER A 1028 -31.05 3.97 61.76
CA SER A 1028 -32.07 4.39 60.82
C SER A 1028 -33.06 3.25 60.58
N VAL A 1029 -34.31 3.60 60.26
CA VAL A 1029 -35.35 2.60 59.97
C VAL A 1029 -34.96 1.75 58.74
N MET A 1030 -34.39 2.38 57.71
CA MET A 1030 -33.87 1.69 56.53
C MET A 1030 -32.75 0.71 56.89
N GLY A 1031 -31.82 1.10 57.77
CA GLY A 1031 -30.74 0.24 58.24
C GLY A 1031 -31.25 -0.97 59.01
N VAL A 1032 -32.19 -0.78 59.94
CA VAL A 1032 -32.82 -1.88 60.68
C VAL A 1032 -33.57 -2.82 59.74
N SER A 1033 -34.35 -2.28 58.79
CA SER A 1033 -35.07 -3.08 57.79
C SER A 1033 -34.11 -3.90 56.94
N TYR A 1034 -33.02 -3.28 56.45
CA TYR A 1034 -32.01 -3.96 55.64
C TYR A 1034 -31.29 -5.07 56.43
N LEU A 1035 -30.86 -4.80 57.67
CA LEU A 1035 -30.23 -5.84 58.50
C LEU A 1035 -31.21 -6.98 58.83
N LYS A 1036 -32.50 -6.69 59.06
CA LYS A 1036 -33.54 -7.70 59.29
C LYS A 1036 -33.75 -8.56 58.04
N SER A 1037 -33.83 -7.96 56.85
CA SER A 1037 -33.99 -8.70 55.59
C SER A 1037 -32.76 -9.57 55.27
N GLN A 1038 -31.56 -9.12 55.65
CA GLN A 1038 -30.32 -9.90 55.54
C GLN A 1038 -30.11 -10.90 56.69
N LYS A 1039 -31.08 -11.05 57.60
CA LYS A 1039 -31.01 -11.92 58.80
C LYS A 1039 -29.78 -11.66 59.69
N GLN A 1040 -29.35 -10.42 59.79
CA GLN A 1040 -28.13 -10.02 60.53
C GLN A 1040 -28.40 -9.47 61.94
N ILE A 1041 -29.68 -9.32 62.31
CA ILE A 1041 -30.13 -8.82 63.61
C ILE A 1041 -31.31 -9.63 64.15
N THR A 1042 -31.46 -9.58 65.46
CA THR A 1042 -32.66 -10.04 66.17
C THR A 1042 -33.30 -8.85 66.87
N ILE A 1043 -34.63 -8.83 66.89
CA ILE A 1043 -35.41 -7.78 67.54
C ILE A 1043 -36.27 -8.44 68.61
N ARG A 1044 -36.16 -7.98 69.86
CA ARG A 1044 -36.96 -8.52 70.97
C ARG A 1044 -37.47 -7.43 71.91
N PRO A 1045 -38.68 -7.56 72.47
CA PRO A 1045 -39.17 -6.63 73.50
C PRO A 1045 -38.37 -6.81 74.81
N LEU A 1046 -38.07 -5.70 75.47
CA LEU A 1046 -37.39 -5.67 76.77
C LEU A 1046 -38.37 -5.36 77.90
N GLY A 1047 -38.83 -6.41 78.59
CA GLY A 1047 -39.73 -6.29 79.74
C GLY A 1047 -41.10 -5.68 79.42
N PRO A 1048 -41.94 -5.47 80.46
CA PRO A 1048 -43.24 -4.81 80.30
C PRO A 1048 -43.08 -3.29 80.12
N ARG A 1049 -44.14 -2.63 79.64
CA ARG A 1049 -44.22 -1.16 79.57
C ARG A 1049 -43.97 -0.52 80.93
N LYS A 1050 -43.19 0.57 80.95
CA LYS A 1050 -42.83 1.30 82.18
C LYS A 1050 -43.29 2.75 82.10
N ASP A 1051 -43.80 3.30 83.22
CA ASP A 1051 -44.08 4.73 83.34
C ASP A 1051 -42.76 5.50 83.44
N ILE A 1052 -42.49 6.36 82.45
CA ILE A 1052 -41.30 7.23 82.41
C ILE A 1052 -41.64 8.70 82.71
N SER A 1053 -42.89 8.99 83.05
CA SER A 1053 -43.37 10.34 83.35
C SER A 1053 -43.06 10.81 84.79
N GLY A 1054 -42.38 9.97 85.58
CA GLY A 1054 -42.02 10.24 86.97
C GLY A 1054 -43.21 10.13 87.93
N GLY A 1055 -44.09 9.15 87.70
CA GLY A 1055 -45.29 8.90 88.52
C GLY A 1055 -46.52 9.71 88.12
N LYS A 1056 -46.48 10.40 86.97
CA LYS A 1056 -47.59 11.20 86.44
C LYS A 1056 -48.54 10.40 85.54
N GLY A 1057 -48.26 9.13 85.25
CA GLY A 1057 -49.12 8.23 84.48
C GLY A 1057 -49.47 8.71 83.06
N ARG A 1058 -48.60 9.48 82.40
CA ARG A 1058 -48.92 10.12 81.10
C ARG A 1058 -48.00 9.73 79.93
N ASP A 1059 -46.96 8.95 80.17
CA ASP A 1059 -46.02 8.49 79.14
C ASP A 1059 -45.42 7.13 79.54
N PHE A 1060 -45.83 6.08 78.82
CA PHE A 1060 -45.42 4.71 79.06
C PHE A 1060 -44.51 4.23 77.93
N LEU A 1061 -43.34 3.71 78.27
CA LEU A 1061 -42.33 3.27 77.31
C LEU A 1061 -42.31 1.74 77.17
N GLN A 1062 -42.43 1.24 75.94
CA GLN A 1062 -42.01 -0.11 75.56
C GLN A 1062 -40.67 -0.03 74.81
N GLU A 1063 -39.66 -0.74 75.31
CA GLU A 1063 -38.36 -0.85 74.64
C GLU A 1063 -38.27 -2.15 73.84
N TYR A 1064 -37.62 -2.10 72.68
CA TYR A 1064 -37.17 -3.26 71.92
C TYR A 1064 -35.65 -3.18 71.73
N GLU A 1065 -34.97 -4.28 72.00
CA GLU A 1065 -33.55 -4.44 71.70
C GLU A 1065 -33.37 -4.90 70.26
N ILE A 1066 -32.48 -4.23 69.54
CA ILE A 1066 -32.02 -4.63 68.22
C ILE A 1066 -30.56 -5.06 68.40
N ALA A 1067 -30.32 -6.37 68.43
CA ALA A 1067 -29.00 -6.95 68.64
C ALA A 1067 -28.52 -7.66 67.39
N ASP A 1068 -27.20 -7.73 67.19
CA ASP A 1068 -26.63 -8.61 66.18
C ASP A 1068 -26.82 -10.11 66.56
N LEU A 1069 -26.34 -11.00 65.70
CA LEU A 1069 -26.45 -12.44 65.91
C LEU A 1069 -25.64 -12.95 67.12
N GLN A 1070 -24.64 -12.18 67.57
CA GLN A 1070 -23.84 -12.46 68.76
C GLN A 1070 -24.50 -11.91 70.03
N ARG A 1071 -25.73 -11.36 69.93
CA ARG A 1071 -26.48 -10.70 70.99
C ARG A 1071 -25.82 -9.42 71.53
N ALA A 1072 -24.92 -8.80 70.77
CA ALA A 1072 -24.43 -7.47 71.09
C ALA A 1072 -25.50 -6.43 70.68
N PRO A 1073 -25.95 -5.54 71.59
CA PRO A 1073 -26.98 -4.56 71.28
C PRO A 1073 -26.42 -3.50 70.33
N LEU A 1074 -26.98 -3.43 69.11
CA LEU A 1074 -26.64 -2.40 68.13
C LEU A 1074 -27.43 -1.12 68.40
N TRP A 1075 -28.74 -1.23 68.58
CA TRP A 1075 -29.65 -0.10 68.80
C TRP A 1075 -30.87 -0.50 69.66
N TYR A 1076 -31.66 0.48 70.08
CA TYR A 1076 -32.91 0.27 70.81
C TYR A 1076 -34.05 1.04 70.14
N ALA A 1077 -35.23 0.44 70.05
CA ALA A 1077 -36.45 1.12 69.61
C ALA A 1077 -37.34 1.45 70.81
N HIS A 1078 -37.75 2.72 70.91
CA HIS A 1078 -38.54 3.27 71.99
C HIS A 1078 -39.94 3.59 71.48
N PHE A 1079 -40.96 2.97 72.04
CA PHE A 1079 -42.37 3.21 71.73
C PHE A 1079 -43.08 3.81 72.94
N HIS A 1080 -43.65 5.00 72.76
CA HIS A 1080 -44.37 5.76 73.77
C HIS A 1080 -45.88 5.51 73.66
N TYR A 1081 -46.55 5.38 74.81
CA TYR A 1081 -47.97 5.09 74.92
C TYR A 1081 -48.63 5.97 76.00
N PRO A 1082 -49.94 6.27 75.88
CA PRO A 1082 -50.67 7.04 76.87
C PRO A 1082 -51.02 6.25 78.14
N SER A 1083 -51.15 4.91 78.06
CA SER A 1083 -51.43 4.04 79.22
C SER A 1083 -50.74 2.67 79.13
N LEU A 1084 -50.66 1.92 80.24
CA LEU A 1084 -50.13 0.55 80.28
C LEU A 1084 -50.83 -0.41 79.31
N ASP A 1085 -52.15 -0.29 79.18
CA ASP A 1085 -53.01 -1.23 78.43
C ASP A 1085 -53.30 -0.79 76.99
N THR A 1086 -52.69 0.31 76.51
CA THR A 1086 -52.91 0.80 75.15
C THR A 1086 -52.56 -0.28 74.11
N ALA A 1087 -53.35 -0.46 73.05
CA ALA A 1087 -53.03 -1.42 72.01
C ALA A 1087 -51.63 -1.18 71.40
N LYS A 1088 -50.90 -2.24 71.03
CA LYS A 1088 -49.52 -2.17 70.49
C LYS A 1088 -49.40 -1.21 69.29
N ALA A 1089 -50.39 -1.20 68.41
CA ALA A 1089 -50.41 -0.33 67.22
C ALA A 1089 -50.71 1.16 67.54
N SER A 1090 -51.19 1.48 68.74
CA SER A 1090 -51.68 2.81 69.11
C SER A 1090 -50.65 3.62 69.92
N PHE A 1091 -49.38 3.58 69.50
CA PHE A 1091 -48.31 4.37 70.13
C PHE A 1091 -48.43 5.86 69.76
N THR A 1092 -47.98 6.77 70.64
CA THR A 1092 -47.96 8.22 70.41
C THR A 1092 -46.70 8.67 69.67
N ALA A 1093 -45.56 8.04 69.95
CA ALA A 1093 -44.30 8.28 69.26
C ALA A 1093 -43.43 7.02 69.27
N ALA A 1094 -42.71 6.76 68.18
CA ALA A 1094 -41.73 5.69 68.09
C ALA A 1094 -40.44 6.19 67.46
N HIS A 1095 -39.30 5.86 68.06
CA HIS A 1095 -37.98 6.27 67.55
C HIS A 1095 -36.85 5.30 67.94
N LEU A 1096 -35.74 5.37 67.20
CA LEU A 1096 -34.53 4.59 67.49
C LEU A 1096 -33.55 5.36 68.37
N LYS A 1097 -32.69 4.63 69.09
CA LYS A 1097 -31.59 5.16 69.90
C LYS A 1097 -30.33 4.28 69.79
N THR A 1098 -29.16 4.90 69.96
CA THR A 1098 -27.90 4.17 70.14
C THR A 1098 -27.79 3.61 71.56
N PRO A 1099 -26.91 2.61 71.81
CA PRO A 1099 -26.73 2.03 73.14
C PRO A 1099 -26.29 3.06 74.20
N GLY A 1100 -25.37 3.95 73.85
CA GLY A 1100 -24.91 5.02 74.73
C GLY A 1100 -25.98 6.08 75.03
N GLN A 1101 -26.91 6.31 74.11
CA GLN A 1101 -28.00 7.29 74.27
C GLN A 1101 -29.31 6.70 74.81
N ARG A 1102 -29.34 5.38 75.08
CA ARG A 1102 -30.55 4.63 75.46
C ARG A 1102 -31.39 5.36 76.52
N PHE A 1103 -30.75 5.80 77.61
CA PHE A 1103 -31.41 6.50 78.72
C PHE A 1103 -31.30 8.03 78.66
N GLN A 1104 -30.65 8.58 77.63
CA GLN A 1104 -30.48 10.02 77.47
C GLN A 1104 -31.74 10.65 76.84
N GLY A 1105 -32.23 11.73 77.43
CA GLY A 1105 -33.45 12.43 77.02
C GLY A 1105 -33.31 13.94 77.13
N ILE A 1106 -34.42 14.68 77.04
CA ILE A 1106 -34.43 16.16 77.11
C ILE A 1106 -33.78 16.67 78.41
N ARG A 1107 -33.99 15.98 79.54
CA ARG A 1107 -33.36 16.33 80.83
C ARG A 1107 -31.84 16.20 80.83
N PHE A 1108 -31.29 15.25 80.07
CA PHE A 1108 -29.84 15.08 79.92
C PHE A 1108 -29.24 16.23 79.12
N GLN A 1109 -29.89 16.63 78.01
CA GLN A 1109 -29.47 17.79 77.22
C GLN A 1109 -29.58 19.11 77.99
N MET A 1110 -30.67 19.31 78.76
CA MET A 1110 -30.83 20.46 79.65
C MET A 1110 -29.75 20.50 80.74
N ALA A 1111 -29.34 19.36 81.30
CA ALA A 1111 -28.26 19.28 82.28
C ALA A 1111 -26.88 19.58 81.66
N GLN A 1112 -26.64 19.16 80.41
CA GLN A 1112 -25.42 19.53 79.66
C GLN A 1112 -25.37 21.04 79.39
N GLU A 1113 -26.49 21.63 78.96
CA GLU A 1113 -26.60 23.08 78.70
C GLU A 1113 -26.40 23.90 79.98
N GLN A 1114 -27.05 23.49 81.09
CA GLN A 1114 -26.90 24.13 82.40
C GLN A 1114 -25.50 24.00 83.01
N SER A 1115 -24.71 23.00 82.59
CA SER A 1115 -23.31 22.82 83.03
C SER A 1115 -22.29 23.43 82.06
N GLY A 1116 -22.73 24.14 81.02
CA GLY A 1116 -21.86 24.77 80.03
C GLY A 1116 -21.16 23.79 79.09
N GLN A 1117 -21.57 22.51 79.09
CA GLN A 1117 -21.05 21.49 78.17
C GLN A 1117 -21.71 21.62 76.79
N ARG A 1118 -20.98 21.22 75.74
CA ARG A 1118 -21.55 21.09 74.40
C ARG A 1118 -22.69 20.07 74.44
N VAL A 1119 -23.91 20.50 74.07
CA VAL A 1119 -25.09 19.63 74.06
C VAL A 1119 -24.94 18.58 72.97
N ASP A 1120 -24.88 17.31 73.38
CA ASP A 1120 -24.80 16.20 72.45
C ASP A 1120 -26.12 16.02 71.69
N ARG A 1121 -26.03 15.85 70.37
CA ARG A 1121 -27.21 15.55 69.56
C ARG A 1121 -27.70 14.14 69.86
N ILE A 1122 -28.88 14.00 70.46
CA ILE A 1122 -29.52 12.70 70.65
C ILE A 1122 -30.15 12.27 69.31
N HIS A 1123 -29.70 11.13 68.77
CA HIS A 1123 -30.30 10.54 67.58
C HIS A 1123 -31.67 9.97 67.94
N ARG A 1124 -32.74 10.52 67.31
CA ARG A 1124 -34.11 10.00 67.43
C ARG A 1124 -34.78 9.84 66.05
N PRO A 1125 -34.24 9.00 65.15
CA PRO A 1125 -34.92 8.68 63.90
C PRO A 1125 -36.32 8.14 64.20
N ARG A 1126 -37.35 8.77 63.62
CA ARG A 1126 -38.74 8.38 63.80
C ARG A 1126 -39.01 7.04 63.12
N ILE A 1127 -39.76 6.17 63.80
CA ILE A 1127 -40.31 4.93 63.23
C ILE A 1127 -41.76 5.25 62.84
N ASP A 1128 -42.09 5.14 61.56
CA ASP A 1128 -43.45 5.30 61.06
C ASP A 1128 -44.33 4.09 61.41
N ALA A 1129 -45.65 4.22 61.26
CA ALA A 1129 -46.60 3.18 61.64
C ALA A 1129 -46.41 1.86 60.87
N LYS A 1130 -46.03 1.93 59.59
CA LYS A 1130 -45.81 0.75 58.75
C LYS A 1130 -44.55 0.00 59.21
N SER A 1131 -43.44 0.72 59.36
CA SER A 1131 -42.19 0.16 59.83
C SER A 1131 -42.28 -0.39 61.25
N ALA A 1132 -43.08 0.25 62.12
CA ALA A 1132 -43.38 -0.24 63.46
C ALA A 1132 -44.05 -1.62 63.39
N ASP A 1133 -45.08 -1.76 62.57
CA ASP A 1133 -45.82 -3.01 62.41
C ASP A 1133 -44.92 -4.12 61.85
N GLU A 1134 -44.25 -3.88 60.72
CA GLU A 1134 -43.39 -4.85 60.02
C GLU A 1134 -42.16 -5.28 60.82
N LEU A 1135 -41.55 -4.35 61.57
CA LEU A 1135 -40.28 -4.61 62.26
C LEU A 1135 -40.45 -5.08 63.70
N PHE A 1136 -41.43 -4.53 64.44
CA PHE A 1136 -41.49 -4.64 65.91
C PHE A 1136 -42.82 -5.18 66.47
N LEU A 1137 -43.98 -4.80 65.92
CA LEU A 1137 -45.28 -5.09 66.54
C LEU A 1137 -45.88 -6.43 66.10
N SER A 1138 -45.62 -6.85 64.86
CA SER A 1138 -45.98 -8.15 64.29
C SER A 1138 -45.11 -9.32 64.79
N LEU A 1139 -44.21 -9.09 65.75
CA LEU A 1139 -43.43 -10.13 66.43
C LEU A 1139 -44.37 -10.96 67.34
N THR A 1140 -45.17 -11.86 66.76
CA THR A 1140 -45.88 -12.92 67.48
C THR A 1140 -44.89 -14.01 67.92
N ARG A 1141 -45.13 -14.54 69.12
CA ARG A 1141 -44.28 -15.50 69.87
C ARG A 1141 -43.68 -16.62 69.03
#